data_AF-A0A0B0SFQ4-F1
#
_entry.id   AF-A0A0B0SFQ4-F1
#
_cell.length_a   1.000
_cell.length_b   1.000
_cell.length_c   1.000
_cell.angle_alpha   90.00
_cell.angle_beta   90.00
_cell.angle_gamma   90.00
#
_symmetry.space_group_name_H-M   'P 1'
#
loop_
_entity.id
_entity.type
_entity.pdbx_description
1 polymer ?
#
loop_
_entity_poly.entity_id
_entity_poly.type
_entity_poly.pdbx_seq_one_letter_code
_entity_poly.pdbx_strand_id
1 'polypeptide(L)'
;MRAKALAVWGTGSGVGKSLFVAGLLRHFRRMGLKAAPFKAQNMANHARVARGGELATAQWLQALAAGVEAEVRMNPILVKPFGERGAQVVVLGRVDPFLSSLPWQERKHHLEAPVREALEGLLAEYELLVLEGAGSPVERNLWPDLPNLKVAEWAGAKALLVADVDQGGALAALYGTWALLGEHRERLVGFAFNKFRGDLSLLTPAYRLLEGWTGVPVLGTLPMLPLELPEEDGFRYRPRAGEGPKVAILRYPHAANLDEFWPLAELARPIHAQSPEEAEGAELLILPGSRLPARDLPWLRRFLPLLRRHLEAGKPLLAVCGGAEMLAEAILDEEGVEEKGVFPGLGLLPHRVRMRREKRVEAKEVSLLGLTGYWARLNGLKVRGYEIHHGEGLPLFHQEGSLLATWLHGLLENPGVQRALFGREAKGLEEALDALADALEAHLDLKRLRRALGLSGKAFPAGSAKPPDPPPPPGLVLLLGGAKSGKSRFAQRLAGPYATLIATAEPRDEEMAERIRRHREERPPTWETLEEPLALAEALTRARHPTVVVDCLTLWVSNLLEHGLDPLEEAERFLRAVEGSGKRVIAVSNEVGLGIVPANPLARRYRDLLGEVNARLVEAAEAVYFLVAGRALSLKGPNPAPGVG
;
A
#
# COMPACT_ATOMS: atom_id res chain seq x y z
N MET A 1 9.52 26.71 1.85
CA MET A 1 9.18 25.92 3.06
C MET A 1 9.94 24.62 2.98
N ARG A 2 10.60 24.19 4.06
CA ARG A 2 11.29 22.89 4.11
C ARG A 2 10.26 21.76 4.18
N ALA A 3 10.49 20.66 3.45
CA ALA A 3 9.60 19.49 3.48
C ALA A 3 9.38 18.99 4.91
N LYS A 4 8.22 18.39 5.15
CA LYS A 4 8.01 17.58 6.36
C LYS A 4 8.68 16.22 6.20
N ALA A 5 8.97 15.54 7.30
CA ALA A 5 9.57 14.22 7.24
C ALA A 5 8.93 13.24 8.24
N LEU A 6 8.67 12.02 7.77
CA LEU A 6 8.23 10.88 8.56
C LEU A 6 9.24 9.75 8.42
N ALA A 7 9.96 9.42 9.49
CA ALA A 7 10.76 8.22 9.57
C ALA A 7 9.87 7.01 9.90
N VAL A 8 10.09 5.89 9.22
CA VAL A 8 9.48 4.60 9.51
C VAL A 8 10.58 3.68 10.03
N TRP A 9 10.65 3.58 11.35
CA TRP A 9 11.58 2.69 12.05
C TRP A 9 10.94 1.32 12.24
N GLY A 10 11.80 0.31 12.40
CA GLY A 10 11.38 -1.06 12.67
C GLY A 10 12.01 -1.55 13.96
N THR A 11 11.41 -2.54 14.61
CA THR A 11 12.08 -3.25 15.72
C THR A 11 13.17 -4.20 15.25
N GLY A 12 13.33 -4.37 13.92
CA GLY A 12 14.35 -5.22 13.31
C GLY A 12 14.26 -5.23 11.78
N SER A 13 15.11 -6.03 11.15
CA SER A 13 15.06 -6.28 9.70
C SER A 13 13.90 -7.20 9.32
N GLY A 14 13.32 -6.97 8.15
CA GLY A 14 12.21 -7.80 7.65
C GLY A 14 10.86 -7.54 8.31
N VAL A 15 10.68 -6.56 9.20
CA VAL A 15 9.36 -6.22 9.79
C VAL A 15 8.34 -5.64 8.80
N GLY A 16 8.73 -5.51 7.53
CA GLY A 16 7.88 -5.03 6.44
C GLY A 16 7.91 -3.52 6.22
N LYS A 17 8.96 -2.81 6.68
CA LYS A 17 9.11 -1.35 6.51
C LYS A 17 8.99 -0.91 5.06
N SER A 18 9.66 -1.59 4.12
CA SER A 18 9.73 -1.18 2.72
C SER A 18 8.34 -1.09 2.08
N LEU A 19 7.49 -2.10 2.32
CA LEU A 19 6.09 -2.11 1.89
C LEU A 19 5.25 -1.09 2.68
N PHE A 20 5.47 -0.97 3.99
CA PHE A 20 4.78 0.02 4.81
C PHE A 20 4.99 1.45 4.30
N VAL A 21 6.23 1.79 3.96
CA VAL A 21 6.62 3.07 3.35
C VAL A 21 5.98 3.24 1.97
N ALA A 22 5.99 2.21 1.13
CA ALA A 22 5.32 2.25 -0.17
C ALA A 22 3.82 2.56 -0.03
N GLY A 23 3.12 1.89 0.90
CA GLY A 23 1.71 2.15 1.17
C GLY A 23 1.45 3.57 1.68
N LEU A 24 2.28 4.09 2.60
CA LEU A 24 2.16 5.46 3.08
C LEU A 24 2.39 6.48 1.95
N LEU A 25 3.39 6.26 1.10
CA LEU A 25 3.66 7.11 -0.06
C LEU A 25 2.50 7.10 -1.04
N ARG A 26 1.90 5.93 -1.31
CA ARG A 26 0.71 5.80 -2.16
C ARG A 26 -0.49 6.52 -1.55
N HIS A 27 -0.71 6.39 -0.25
CA HIS A 27 -1.74 7.14 0.48
C HIS A 27 -1.55 8.66 0.32
N PHE A 28 -0.33 9.18 0.54
CA PHE A 28 -0.07 10.61 0.39
C PHE A 28 -0.18 11.10 -1.06
N ARG A 29 0.23 10.29 -2.05
CA ARG A 29 0.02 10.57 -3.47
C ARG A 29 -1.47 10.73 -3.79
N ARG A 30 -2.33 9.84 -3.30
CA ARG A 30 -3.80 9.91 -3.51
C ARG A 30 -4.43 11.15 -2.89
N MET A 31 -3.79 11.71 -1.86
CA MET A 31 -4.16 13.01 -1.29
C MET A 31 -3.61 14.21 -2.10
N GLY A 32 -2.86 13.99 -3.17
CA GLY A 32 -2.25 15.05 -3.97
C GLY A 32 -1.03 15.71 -3.30
N LEU A 33 -0.43 15.08 -2.28
CA LEU A 33 0.84 15.56 -1.71
C LEU A 33 2.01 15.15 -2.60
N LYS A 34 2.93 16.09 -2.84
CA LYS A 34 4.21 15.79 -3.49
C LYS A 34 5.15 15.13 -2.48
N ALA A 35 5.01 13.82 -2.30
CA ALA A 35 5.83 13.02 -1.39
C ALA A 35 6.91 12.23 -2.13
N ALA A 36 8.03 11.91 -1.46
CA ALA A 36 9.08 11.05 -1.99
C ALA A 36 9.67 10.12 -0.92
N PRO A 37 10.17 8.93 -1.30
CA PRO A 37 10.93 8.07 -0.41
C PRO A 37 12.33 8.61 -0.16
N PHE A 38 12.90 8.20 0.98
CA PHE A 38 14.33 8.31 1.22
C PHE A 38 14.82 7.16 2.11
N LYS A 39 15.91 6.50 1.70
CA LYS A 39 16.61 5.52 2.53
C LYS A 39 18.11 5.78 2.40
N ALA A 40 18.67 6.40 3.43
CA ALA A 40 20.06 6.84 3.44
C ALA A 40 21.04 5.72 3.07
N GLN A 41 20.81 4.52 3.60
CA GLN A 41 21.59 3.35 3.30
C GLN A 41 20.69 2.13 3.14
N ASN A 42 20.78 1.49 1.98
CA ASN A 42 20.14 0.22 1.70
C ASN A 42 21.22 -0.86 1.59
N MET A 43 20.93 -2.06 2.12
CA MET A 43 21.72 -3.25 1.88
C MET A 43 20.82 -4.28 1.17
N ALA A 44 20.88 -4.32 -0.16
CA ALA A 44 20.02 -5.14 -1.00
C ALA A 44 20.79 -5.77 -2.16
N ASN A 45 20.41 -6.99 -2.54
CA ASN A 45 21.01 -7.66 -3.70
C ASN A 45 20.32 -7.29 -5.02
N HIS A 46 19.14 -6.68 -4.96
CA HIS A 46 18.30 -6.37 -6.10
C HIS A 46 18.33 -4.86 -6.37
N ALA A 47 18.64 -4.50 -7.61
CA ALA A 47 18.78 -3.10 -8.01
C ALA A 47 18.26 -2.86 -9.42
N ARG A 48 17.76 -1.66 -9.66
CA ARG A 48 17.18 -1.20 -10.92
C ARG A 48 17.95 0.01 -11.43
N VAL A 49 17.71 0.36 -12.68
CA VAL A 49 18.19 1.62 -13.25
C VAL A 49 17.16 2.71 -13.00
N ALA A 50 17.63 3.83 -12.44
CA ALA A 50 16.88 5.02 -12.11
C ALA A 50 17.59 6.25 -12.68
N ARG A 51 16.97 7.44 -12.57
CA ARG A 51 17.64 8.67 -12.97
C ARG A 51 18.90 8.89 -12.12
N GLY A 52 20.04 8.96 -12.80
CA GLY A 52 21.36 9.11 -12.19
C GLY A 52 22.15 7.81 -12.01
N GLY A 53 21.54 6.64 -12.21
CA GLY A 53 22.22 5.35 -12.14
C GLY A 53 21.45 4.29 -11.34
N GLU A 54 22.19 3.47 -10.62
CA GLU A 54 21.68 2.29 -9.93
C GLU A 54 20.93 2.61 -8.62
N LEU A 55 19.79 1.99 -8.39
CA LEU A 55 18.93 2.21 -7.22
C LEU A 55 18.40 0.87 -6.67
N ALA A 56 18.27 0.73 -5.35
CA ALA A 56 17.64 -0.46 -4.78
C ALA A 56 16.19 -0.66 -5.27
N THR A 57 15.77 -1.90 -5.49
CA THR A 57 14.40 -2.25 -5.91
C THR A 57 13.34 -1.67 -4.97
N ALA A 58 13.59 -1.69 -3.65
CA ALA A 58 12.65 -1.15 -2.68
C ALA A 58 12.38 0.34 -2.87
N GLN A 59 13.43 1.16 -3.07
CA GLN A 59 13.24 2.59 -3.30
C GLN A 59 12.67 2.90 -4.68
N TRP A 60 12.96 2.07 -5.69
CA TRP A 60 12.26 2.15 -6.97
C TRP A 60 10.75 1.91 -6.81
N LEU A 61 10.35 0.86 -6.08
CA LEU A 61 8.94 0.55 -5.82
C LEU A 61 8.26 1.67 -5.01
N GLN A 62 8.96 2.24 -4.04
CA GLN A 62 8.47 3.37 -3.25
C GLN A 62 8.31 4.65 -4.09
N ALA A 63 9.21 4.92 -5.05
CA ALA A 63 9.07 6.03 -5.97
C ALA A 63 7.84 5.85 -6.88
N LEU A 64 7.62 4.62 -7.37
CA LEU A 64 6.41 4.25 -8.10
C LEU A 64 5.16 4.45 -7.23
N ALA A 65 5.20 4.05 -5.95
CA ALA A 65 4.12 4.26 -5.00
C ALA A 65 3.80 5.74 -4.79
N ALA A 66 4.83 6.58 -4.69
CA ALA A 66 4.70 8.03 -4.59
C ALA A 66 4.28 8.72 -5.89
N GLY A 67 4.39 8.04 -7.05
CA GLY A 67 4.08 8.61 -8.36
C GLY A 67 5.13 9.61 -8.84
N VAL A 68 6.38 9.41 -8.45
CA VAL A 68 7.52 10.28 -8.79
C VAL A 68 8.56 9.48 -9.58
N GLU A 69 9.38 10.17 -10.37
CA GLU A 69 10.48 9.52 -11.07
C GLU A 69 11.51 8.99 -10.06
N ALA A 70 11.85 7.70 -10.17
CA ALA A 70 12.89 7.10 -9.34
C ALA A 70 14.25 7.75 -9.63
N GLU A 71 14.96 8.17 -8.59
CA GLU A 71 16.28 8.77 -8.71
C GLU A 71 17.22 8.35 -7.58
N VAL A 72 18.52 8.37 -7.84
CA VAL A 72 19.57 7.89 -6.93
C VAL A 72 19.63 8.61 -5.59
N ARG A 73 19.15 9.86 -5.50
CA ARG A 73 19.07 10.60 -4.22
C ARG A 73 18.10 9.98 -3.23
N MET A 74 17.13 9.19 -3.70
CA MET A 74 16.20 8.46 -2.83
C MET A 74 16.86 7.30 -2.10
N ASN A 75 17.96 6.75 -2.64
CA ASN A 75 18.83 5.81 -1.95
C ASN A 75 20.31 6.11 -2.30
N PRO A 76 20.92 7.08 -1.61
CA PRO A 76 22.25 7.57 -1.99
C PRO A 76 23.37 6.55 -1.75
N ILE A 77 23.18 5.61 -0.81
CA ILE A 77 24.14 4.54 -0.53
C ILE A 77 23.44 3.19 -0.67
N LEU A 78 23.85 2.41 -1.68
CA LEU A 78 23.44 1.02 -1.85
C LEU A 78 24.64 0.11 -1.60
N VAL A 79 24.49 -0.80 -0.66
CA VAL A 79 25.48 -1.81 -0.29
C VAL A 79 25.02 -3.16 -0.82
N LYS A 80 25.83 -3.79 -1.66
CA LYS A 80 25.58 -5.13 -2.19
C LYS A 80 26.56 -6.13 -1.56
N PRO A 81 26.15 -6.87 -0.52
CA PRO A 81 27.04 -7.79 0.18
C PRO A 81 27.39 -8.99 -0.69
N PHE A 82 28.66 -9.39 -0.75
CA PHE A 82 29.09 -10.61 -1.41
C PHE A 82 30.09 -11.37 -0.51
N GLY A 83 29.73 -12.60 -0.14
CA GLY A 83 30.47 -13.39 0.85
C GLY A 83 30.37 -12.83 2.27
N GLU A 84 31.29 -13.24 3.15
CA GLU A 84 31.25 -12.91 4.60
C GLU A 84 31.82 -11.53 4.95
N ARG A 85 32.75 -11.00 4.15
CA ARG A 85 33.49 -9.76 4.46
C ARG A 85 33.49 -8.70 3.35
N GLY A 86 32.98 -9.05 2.17
CA GLY A 86 32.99 -8.19 0.98
C GLY A 86 31.63 -7.54 0.73
N ALA A 87 31.65 -6.33 0.19
CA ALA A 87 30.45 -5.68 -0.30
C ALA A 87 30.81 -4.59 -1.32
N GLN A 88 30.06 -4.56 -2.43
CA GLN A 88 30.14 -3.48 -3.41
C GLN A 88 29.34 -2.30 -2.86
N VAL A 89 29.93 -1.11 -2.90
CA VAL A 89 29.30 0.12 -2.46
C VAL A 89 28.98 0.95 -3.69
N VAL A 90 27.72 1.31 -3.84
CA VAL A 90 27.20 2.20 -4.87
C VAL A 90 26.85 3.52 -4.19
N VAL A 91 27.47 4.61 -4.64
CA VAL A 91 27.23 5.97 -4.17
C VAL A 91 26.57 6.75 -5.29
N LEU A 92 25.37 7.29 -5.02
CA LEU A 92 24.57 8.07 -5.98
C LEU A 92 24.47 7.37 -7.36
N GLY A 93 24.21 6.06 -7.32
CA GLY A 93 23.99 5.20 -8.49
C GLY A 93 25.23 4.76 -9.25
N ARG A 94 26.44 5.02 -8.75
CA ARG A 94 27.69 4.56 -9.34
C ARG A 94 28.50 3.73 -8.35
N VAL A 95 29.09 2.64 -8.82
CA VAL A 95 30.01 1.84 -8.00
C VAL A 95 31.19 2.70 -7.59
N ASP A 96 31.52 2.71 -6.29
CA ASP A 96 32.69 3.34 -5.73
C ASP A 96 33.73 2.27 -5.38
N PRO A 97 34.81 2.12 -6.18
CA PRO A 97 35.83 1.08 -5.95
C PRO A 97 36.59 1.27 -4.63
N PHE A 98 36.82 2.53 -4.24
CA PHE A 98 37.54 2.84 -3.01
C PHE A 98 36.73 2.38 -1.79
N LEU A 99 35.48 2.81 -1.67
CA LEU A 99 34.61 2.38 -0.57
C LEU A 99 34.33 0.87 -0.59
N SER A 100 34.25 0.26 -1.78
CA SER A 100 34.09 -1.19 -1.92
C SER A 100 35.29 -1.96 -1.38
N SER A 101 36.50 -1.39 -1.46
CA SER A 101 37.73 -1.99 -0.92
C SER A 101 37.90 -1.84 0.59
N LEU A 102 37.28 -0.82 1.20
CA LEU A 102 37.43 -0.54 2.63
C LEU A 102 36.66 -1.53 3.52
N PRO A 103 37.16 -1.83 4.72
CA PRO A 103 36.38 -2.46 5.79
C PRO A 103 35.17 -1.61 6.20
N TRP A 104 34.10 -2.24 6.68
CA TRP A 104 32.84 -1.56 7.02
C TRP A 104 32.98 -0.40 8.02
N GLN A 105 33.85 -0.54 9.02
CA GLN A 105 34.02 0.50 10.05
C GLN A 105 34.61 1.80 9.48
N GLU A 106 35.52 1.68 8.50
CA GLU A 106 36.17 2.82 7.86
C GLU A 106 35.24 3.52 6.87
N ARG A 107 34.33 2.77 6.22
CA ARG A 107 33.36 3.34 5.26
C ARG A 107 32.50 4.43 5.87
N LYS A 108 32.09 4.29 7.13
CA LYS A 108 31.13 5.18 7.81
C LYS A 108 31.50 6.66 7.69
N HIS A 109 32.78 6.99 7.76
CA HIS A 109 33.28 8.36 7.67
C HIS A 109 33.06 9.04 6.30
N HIS A 110 32.83 8.24 5.25
CA HIS A 110 32.63 8.72 3.89
C HIS A 110 31.16 8.78 3.46
N LEU A 111 30.25 8.17 4.22
CA LEU A 111 28.84 8.03 3.81
C LEU A 111 28.00 9.27 4.13
N GLU A 112 28.39 10.06 5.14
CA GLU A 112 27.54 11.14 5.64
C GLU A 112 27.32 12.27 4.64
N ALA A 113 28.39 12.71 3.97
CA ALA A 113 28.32 13.79 3.00
C ALA A 113 27.33 13.50 1.85
N PRO A 114 27.45 12.39 1.09
CA PRO A 114 26.51 12.09 0.01
C PRO A 114 25.08 11.85 0.52
N VAL A 115 24.91 11.26 1.72
CA VAL A 115 23.58 11.07 2.32
C VAL A 115 22.94 12.41 2.65
N ARG A 116 23.70 13.32 3.27
CA ARG A 116 23.20 14.62 3.70
C ARG A 116 22.85 15.51 2.51
N GLU A 117 23.70 15.55 1.49
CA GLU A 117 23.45 16.30 0.26
C GLU A 117 22.16 15.80 -0.43
N ALA A 118 22.01 14.49 -0.58
CA ALA A 118 20.80 13.90 -1.17
C ALA A 118 19.54 14.23 -0.35
N LEU A 119 19.62 14.12 0.98
CA LEU A 119 18.52 14.43 1.89
C LEU A 119 18.12 15.91 1.81
N GLU A 120 19.09 16.82 1.89
CA GLU A 120 18.84 18.27 1.85
C GLU A 120 18.24 18.70 0.50
N GLY A 121 18.72 18.14 -0.61
CA GLY A 121 18.14 18.38 -1.94
C GLY A 121 16.67 17.93 -2.03
N LEU A 122 16.37 16.71 -1.58
CA LEU A 122 14.98 16.21 -1.60
C LEU A 122 14.07 16.98 -0.61
N LEU A 123 14.57 17.41 0.55
CA LEU A 123 13.81 18.24 1.50
C LEU A 123 13.49 19.64 0.93
N ALA A 124 14.25 20.11 -0.07
CA ALA A 124 13.98 21.37 -0.75
C ALA A 124 12.95 21.23 -1.89
N GLU A 125 12.82 20.04 -2.49
CA GLU A 125 12.01 19.80 -3.69
C GLU A 125 10.61 19.23 -3.43
N TYR A 126 10.42 18.57 -2.29
CA TYR A 126 9.19 17.84 -1.94
C TYR A 126 8.45 18.48 -0.76
N GLU A 127 7.18 18.11 -0.57
CA GLU A 127 6.38 18.56 0.58
C GLU A 127 6.51 17.62 1.77
N LEU A 128 6.76 16.34 1.50
CA LEU A 128 6.90 15.28 2.49
C LEU A 128 7.96 14.27 2.04
N LEU A 129 8.91 13.94 2.91
CA LEU A 129 9.76 12.76 2.76
C LEU A 129 9.31 11.66 3.71
N VAL A 130 9.19 10.44 3.20
CA VAL A 130 9.00 9.25 4.02
C VAL A 130 10.32 8.51 4.07
N LEU A 131 10.98 8.57 5.22
CA LEU A 131 12.32 8.03 5.44
C LEU A 131 12.22 6.57 5.91
N GLU A 132 12.69 5.62 5.12
CA GLU A 132 12.74 4.22 5.54
C GLU A 132 13.99 3.97 6.39
N GLY A 133 13.79 3.52 7.63
CA GLY A 133 14.88 3.10 8.50
C GLY A 133 15.59 1.82 8.05
N ALA A 134 16.79 1.55 8.55
CA ALA A 134 17.50 0.28 8.36
C ALA A 134 17.50 -0.54 9.66
N GLY A 135 17.08 -1.80 9.63
CA GLY A 135 17.04 -2.62 10.84
C GLY A 135 16.26 -1.96 11.99
N SER A 136 16.88 -1.92 13.16
CA SER A 136 16.39 -1.26 14.39
C SER A 136 17.15 0.07 14.64
N PRO A 137 16.48 1.14 15.07
CA PRO A 137 17.13 2.43 15.37
C PRO A 137 17.94 2.42 16.68
N VAL A 138 17.95 1.30 17.42
CA VAL A 138 18.61 1.20 18.73
C VAL A 138 19.75 0.19 18.78
N GLU A 139 20.30 -0.20 17.63
CA GLU A 139 21.52 -1.00 17.55
C GLU A 139 22.70 -0.22 18.15
N ARG A 140 22.99 -0.48 19.43
CA ARG A 140 23.92 0.35 20.23
C ARG A 140 25.33 0.40 19.66
N ASN A 141 25.77 -0.67 19.01
CA ASN A 141 27.04 -0.74 18.28
C ASN A 141 27.10 0.17 17.04
N LEU A 142 25.98 0.74 16.62
CA LEU A 142 25.87 1.68 15.49
C LEU A 142 25.46 3.09 15.94
N TRP A 143 25.30 3.36 17.24
CA TRP A 143 24.67 4.58 17.76
C TRP A 143 25.55 5.85 17.69
N PRO A 144 24.99 7.04 17.37
CA PRO A 144 23.73 7.23 16.66
C PRO A 144 23.92 6.79 15.21
N ASP A 145 22.99 5.99 14.71
CA ASP A 145 23.20 5.36 13.42
C ASP A 145 22.82 6.30 12.26
N LEU A 146 23.59 6.22 11.19
CA LEU A 146 23.37 7.02 10.00
C LEU A 146 21.98 6.78 9.37
N PRO A 147 21.53 5.53 9.12
CA PRO A 147 20.30 5.30 8.37
C PRO A 147 19.00 5.52 9.16
N ASN A 148 19.02 5.57 10.49
CA ASN A 148 17.84 5.90 11.28
C ASN A 148 17.97 7.25 11.99
N LEU A 149 18.77 7.34 13.06
CA LEU A 149 18.69 8.46 13.99
C LEU A 149 19.26 9.76 13.42
N LYS A 150 20.43 9.71 12.77
CA LYS A 150 21.08 10.91 12.21
C LYS A 150 20.24 11.54 11.10
N VAL A 151 19.73 10.73 10.18
CA VAL A 151 18.88 11.24 9.07
C VAL A 151 17.54 11.78 9.58
N ALA A 152 16.96 11.15 10.60
CA ALA A 152 15.75 11.67 11.25
C ALA A 152 16.02 13.02 11.94
N GLU A 153 17.20 13.18 12.55
CA GLU A 153 17.64 14.44 13.14
C GLU A 153 17.79 15.53 12.08
N TRP A 154 18.60 15.28 11.04
CA TRP A 154 18.84 16.23 9.96
C TRP A 154 17.57 16.69 9.26
N ALA A 155 16.62 15.77 9.05
CA ALA A 155 15.32 16.08 8.45
C ALA A 155 14.28 16.68 9.41
N GLY A 156 14.55 16.74 10.73
CA GLY A 156 13.53 17.13 11.70
C GLY A 156 12.32 16.18 11.72
N ALA A 157 12.56 14.89 11.44
CA ALA A 157 11.50 13.92 11.20
C ALA A 157 10.74 13.56 12.48
N LYS A 158 9.42 13.39 12.34
CA LYS A 158 8.60 12.56 13.23
C LYS A 158 8.80 11.09 12.86
N ALA A 159 8.50 10.17 13.77
CA ALA A 159 8.77 8.75 13.58
C ALA A 159 7.55 7.87 13.89
N LEU A 160 7.37 6.81 13.10
CA LEU A 160 6.51 5.67 13.37
C LEU A 160 7.39 4.45 13.62
N LEU A 161 7.11 3.67 14.67
CA LEU A 161 7.84 2.43 14.95
C LEU A 161 6.98 1.20 14.66
N VAL A 162 7.49 0.33 13.78
CA VAL A 162 6.77 -0.83 13.24
C VAL A 162 7.36 -2.14 13.80
N ALA A 163 6.49 -3.08 14.20
CA ALA A 163 6.89 -4.42 14.62
C ALA A 163 6.16 -5.53 13.86
N ASP A 164 6.86 -6.64 13.65
CA ASP A 164 6.31 -7.86 13.04
C ASP A 164 5.62 -8.72 14.10
N VAL A 165 4.34 -9.04 13.91
CA VAL A 165 3.59 -9.90 14.84
C VAL A 165 3.70 -11.38 14.50
N ASP A 166 3.98 -11.71 13.23
CA ASP A 166 4.05 -13.11 12.75
C ASP A 166 5.19 -13.87 13.45
N GLN A 167 6.26 -13.16 13.84
CA GLN A 167 7.41 -13.72 14.56
C GLN A 167 7.20 -13.82 16.09
N GLY A 168 6.10 -13.30 16.62
CA GLY A 168 5.88 -13.19 18.06
C GLY A 168 6.76 -12.12 18.74
N GLY A 169 6.47 -11.83 20.03
CA GLY A 169 7.27 -10.90 20.83
C GLY A 169 7.13 -9.40 20.47
N ALA A 170 6.20 -9.04 19.57
CA ALA A 170 6.05 -7.67 19.06
C ALA A 170 5.91 -6.59 20.16
N LEU A 171 5.13 -6.85 21.21
CA LEU A 171 4.96 -5.91 22.33
C LEU A 171 6.30 -5.62 23.04
N ALA A 172 7.06 -6.67 23.35
CA ALA A 172 8.36 -6.54 24.00
C ALA A 172 9.37 -5.83 23.10
N ALA A 173 9.35 -6.13 21.79
CA ALA A 173 10.22 -5.49 20.82
C ALA A 173 9.93 -3.99 20.67
N LEU A 174 8.65 -3.59 20.61
CA LEU A 174 8.24 -2.18 20.57
C LEU A 174 8.63 -1.45 21.85
N TYR A 175 8.30 -2.02 23.01
CA TYR A 175 8.63 -1.41 24.29
C TYR A 175 10.14 -1.31 24.50
N GLY A 176 10.90 -2.36 24.22
CA GLY A 176 12.36 -2.38 24.35
C GLY A 176 13.03 -1.37 23.43
N THR A 177 12.56 -1.28 22.18
CA THR A 177 13.07 -0.26 21.23
C THR A 177 12.76 1.14 21.75
N TRP A 178 11.51 1.42 22.15
CA TRP A 178 11.14 2.70 22.76
C TRP A 178 12.01 3.03 23.99
N ALA A 179 12.22 2.06 24.88
CA ALA A 179 13.02 2.22 26.08
C ALA A 179 14.49 2.56 25.76
N LEU A 180 15.01 2.15 24.61
CA LEU A 180 16.39 2.43 24.21
C LEU A 180 16.56 3.70 23.36
N LEU A 181 15.49 4.31 22.85
CA LEU A 181 15.57 5.51 21.98
C LEU A 181 16.12 6.78 22.66
N GLY A 182 16.18 6.84 24.00
CA GLY A 182 16.69 8.03 24.70
C GLY A 182 15.93 9.31 24.34
N GLU A 183 16.66 10.37 23.98
CA GLU A 183 16.08 11.66 23.56
C GLU A 183 15.26 11.57 22.26
N HIS A 184 15.53 10.59 21.40
CA HIS A 184 14.80 10.43 20.14
C HIS A 184 13.35 9.93 20.34
N ARG A 185 12.96 9.56 21.57
CA ARG A 185 11.58 9.17 21.89
C ARG A 185 10.57 10.27 21.55
N GLU A 186 10.93 11.54 21.68
CA GLU A 186 10.04 12.68 21.39
C GLU A 186 9.63 12.78 19.91
N ARG A 187 10.39 12.12 19.03
CA ARG A 187 10.07 12.04 17.61
C ARG A 187 8.96 11.03 17.34
N LEU A 188 8.79 10.05 18.22
CA LEU A 188 7.86 8.95 18.02
C LEU A 188 6.41 9.42 18.19
N VAL A 189 5.64 9.36 17.11
CA VAL A 189 4.23 9.79 17.09
C VAL A 189 3.25 8.63 17.17
N GLY A 190 3.74 7.40 17.07
CA GLY A 190 2.93 6.20 17.26
C GLY A 190 3.69 4.90 17.01
N PHE A 191 3.05 3.80 17.37
CA PHE A 191 3.44 2.44 17.01
C PHE A 191 2.51 1.86 15.95
N ALA A 192 3.02 0.94 15.15
CA ALA A 192 2.22 0.12 14.26
C ALA A 192 2.66 -1.34 14.37
N PHE A 193 1.71 -2.25 14.36
CA PHE A 193 1.97 -3.67 14.21
C PHE A 193 1.75 -4.06 12.74
N ASN A 194 2.47 -5.07 12.28
CA ASN A 194 2.42 -5.52 10.89
C ASN A 194 2.38 -7.05 10.82
N LYS A 195 1.91 -7.58 9.69
CA LYS A 195 1.89 -9.01 9.37
C LYS A 195 1.06 -9.88 10.33
N PHE A 196 0.00 -9.32 10.91
CA PHE A 196 -0.84 -10.09 11.79
C PHE A 196 -1.73 -11.09 11.03
N ARG A 197 -1.90 -12.29 11.57
CA ARG A 197 -2.82 -13.32 11.06
C ARG A 197 -3.90 -13.60 12.10
N GLY A 198 -5.17 -13.60 11.67
CA GLY A 198 -6.30 -13.92 12.53
C GLY A 198 -7.11 -12.69 12.96
N ASP A 199 -7.82 -12.80 14.09
CA ASP A 199 -8.69 -11.75 14.62
C ASP A 199 -7.90 -10.62 15.30
N LEU A 200 -7.90 -9.43 14.69
CA LEU A 200 -7.19 -8.24 15.18
C LEU A 200 -7.64 -7.81 16.58
N SER A 201 -8.86 -8.18 17.01
CA SER A 201 -9.38 -7.85 18.33
C SER A 201 -8.49 -8.39 19.47
N LEU A 202 -7.79 -9.50 19.21
CA LEU A 202 -6.87 -10.17 20.14
C LEU A 202 -5.67 -9.31 20.56
N LEU A 203 -5.29 -8.31 19.74
CA LEU A 203 -4.17 -7.42 20.05
C LEU A 203 -4.56 -6.21 20.91
N THR A 204 -5.86 -5.96 21.11
CA THR A 204 -6.35 -4.81 21.88
C THR A 204 -5.74 -4.69 23.29
N PRO A 205 -5.56 -5.78 24.07
CA PRO A 205 -4.90 -5.70 25.36
C PRO A 205 -3.43 -5.22 25.27
N ALA A 206 -2.69 -5.67 24.24
CA ALA A 206 -1.30 -5.26 24.03
C ALA A 206 -1.20 -3.77 23.68
N TYR A 207 -2.18 -3.22 22.92
CA TYR A 207 -2.21 -1.78 22.64
C TYR A 207 -2.33 -0.97 23.92
N ARG A 208 -3.30 -1.30 24.78
CA ARG A 208 -3.53 -0.58 26.04
C ARG A 208 -2.32 -0.60 26.97
N LEU A 209 -1.63 -1.74 27.06
CA LEU A 209 -0.40 -1.86 27.84
C LEU A 209 0.70 -0.95 27.29
N LEU A 210 0.95 -1.01 25.98
CA LEU A 210 2.00 -0.21 25.35
C LEU A 210 1.73 1.29 25.49
N GLU A 211 0.50 1.72 25.24
CA GLU A 211 0.08 3.11 25.43
C GLU A 211 0.21 3.54 26.89
N GLY A 212 -0.19 2.69 27.84
CA GLY A 212 -0.07 2.96 29.27
C GLY A 212 1.37 3.10 29.76
N TRP A 213 2.30 2.29 29.22
CA TRP A 213 3.71 2.35 29.62
C TRP A 213 4.47 3.51 28.99
N THR A 214 4.09 3.92 27.78
CA THR A 214 4.90 4.83 26.95
C THR A 214 4.28 6.21 26.75
N GLY A 215 2.97 6.34 26.92
CA GLY A 215 2.18 7.52 26.53
C GLY A 215 2.08 7.72 25.02
N VAL A 216 2.66 6.83 24.21
CA VAL A 216 2.67 6.90 22.75
C VAL A 216 1.58 5.99 22.20
N PRO A 217 0.75 6.46 21.26
CA PRO A 217 -0.39 5.70 20.78
C PRO A 217 -0.01 4.53 19.88
N VAL A 218 -0.86 3.51 19.84
CA VAL A 218 -0.85 2.52 18.77
C VAL A 218 -1.78 3.01 17.65
N LEU A 219 -1.22 3.22 16.46
CA LEU A 219 -1.99 3.69 15.31
C LEU A 219 -2.82 2.58 14.67
N GLY A 220 -2.43 1.32 14.85
CA GLY A 220 -3.18 0.18 14.36
C GLY A 220 -2.30 -1.00 14.00
N THR A 221 -2.90 -1.96 13.31
CA THR A 221 -2.25 -3.22 12.92
C THR A 221 -2.60 -3.58 11.50
N LEU A 222 -1.60 -3.62 10.63
CA LEU A 222 -1.75 -4.10 9.27
C LEU A 222 -1.78 -5.64 9.27
N PRO A 223 -2.84 -6.29 8.75
CA PRO A 223 -2.86 -7.74 8.62
C PRO A 223 -1.83 -8.22 7.58
N MET A 224 -1.59 -9.52 7.56
CA MET A 224 -0.83 -10.17 6.50
C MET A 224 -1.60 -10.02 5.17
N LEU A 225 -1.13 -9.15 4.30
CA LEU A 225 -1.76 -8.89 3.01
C LEU A 225 -1.33 -9.94 1.97
N PRO A 226 -2.25 -10.47 1.15
CA PRO A 226 -1.92 -11.40 0.08
C PRO A 226 -1.45 -10.63 -1.17
N LEU A 227 -0.48 -9.73 -1.01
CA LEU A 227 0.04 -8.89 -2.10
C LEU A 227 1.37 -9.45 -2.62
N GLU A 228 1.44 -9.59 -3.94
CA GLU A 228 2.63 -9.99 -4.69
C GLU A 228 3.35 -8.72 -5.16
N LEU A 229 4.30 -8.23 -4.37
CA LEU A 229 5.10 -7.05 -4.72
C LEU A 229 6.57 -7.45 -4.90
N PRO A 230 7.34 -6.73 -5.75
CA PRO A 230 8.77 -6.97 -5.94
C PRO A 230 9.48 -6.99 -4.58
N GLU A 231 9.97 -8.16 -4.19
CA GLU A 231 10.63 -8.31 -2.90
C GLU A 231 12.04 -7.76 -2.95
N GLU A 232 12.43 -7.08 -1.87
CA GLU A 232 13.79 -6.58 -1.67
C GLU A 232 14.77 -7.70 -1.23
N ASP A 233 14.26 -8.62 -0.40
CA ASP A 233 15.00 -9.74 0.19
C ASP A 233 14.39 -11.07 -0.26
N GLY A 234 14.78 -11.56 -1.46
CA GLY A 234 14.22 -12.75 -2.13
C GLY A 234 14.39 -14.13 -1.44
N PHE A 235 14.55 -14.17 -0.12
CA PHE A 235 14.77 -15.39 0.67
C PHE A 235 13.55 -15.88 1.45
N ARG A 236 12.51 -15.06 1.66
CA ARG A 236 11.44 -15.38 2.63
C ARG A 236 10.09 -15.70 1.99
N TYR A 237 9.94 -15.50 0.69
CA TYR A 237 8.67 -15.67 0.02
C TYR A 237 8.51 -17.03 -0.65
N ARG A 238 7.39 -17.68 -0.33
CA ARG A 238 6.86 -18.81 -1.09
C ARG A 238 5.59 -18.30 -1.76
N PRO A 239 5.60 -18.04 -3.07
CA PRO A 239 4.38 -17.64 -3.77
C PRO A 239 3.30 -18.70 -3.54
N ARG A 240 2.05 -18.26 -3.41
CA ARG A 240 0.92 -19.17 -3.56
C ARG A 240 1.04 -19.77 -4.96
N ALA A 241 1.01 -21.09 -5.07
CA ALA A 241 1.00 -21.74 -6.37
C ALA A 241 -0.26 -21.30 -7.13
N GLY A 242 -0.10 -20.40 -8.10
CA GLY A 242 -1.14 -20.08 -9.05
C GLY A 242 -1.45 -21.28 -9.95
N GLU A 243 -2.59 -21.21 -10.65
CA GLU A 243 -2.88 -22.10 -11.77
C GLU A 243 -2.07 -21.65 -12.99
N GLY A 244 -1.42 -22.58 -13.68
CA GLY A 244 -0.63 -22.27 -14.88
C GLY A 244 0.58 -23.18 -15.08
N PRO A 245 1.42 -22.89 -16.09
CA PRO A 245 2.58 -23.70 -16.43
C PRO A 245 3.62 -23.69 -15.32
N LYS A 246 4.36 -24.80 -15.16
CA LYS A 246 5.50 -24.83 -14.22
C LYS A 246 6.65 -24.00 -14.81
N VAL A 247 7.04 -22.93 -14.11
CA VAL A 247 8.21 -22.12 -14.46
C VAL A 247 9.26 -22.31 -13.38
N ALA A 248 10.44 -22.84 -13.72
CA ALA A 248 11.52 -23.00 -12.74
C ALA A 248 12.58 -21.91 -12.91
N ILE A 249 12.74 -21.11 -11.86
CA ILE A 249 13.74 -20.05 -11.74
C ILE A 249 14.91 -20.64 -10.94
N LEU A 250 16.09 -20.75 -11.55
CA LEU A 250 17.25 -21.37 -10.91
C LEU A 250 17.87 -20.42 -9.89
N ARG A 251 17.80 -20.79 -8.60
CA ARG A 251 18.25 -19.96 -7.48
C ARG A 251 19.63 -20.40 -6.99
N TYR A 252 20.66 -20.04 -7.75
CA TYR A 252 22.05 -20.19 -7.33
C TYR A 252 22.43 -19.20 -6.21
N PRO A 253 23.55 -19.44 -5.49
CA PRO A 253 23.89 -18.70 -4.27
C PRO A 253 23.94 -17.18 -4.41
N HIS A 254 24.41 -16.65 -5.54
CA HIS A 254 24.53 -15.22 -5.77
C HIS A 254 23.51 -14.67 -6.79
N ALA A 255 22.37 -15.37 -6.95
CA ALA A 255 21.26 -14.89 -7.77
C ALA A 255 20.81 -13.48 -7.37
N ALA A 256 20.55 -12.65 -8.37
CA ALA A 256 20.12 -11.28 -8.21
C ALA A 256 18.96 -10.94 -9.15
N ASN A 257 18.33 -9.81 -8.86
CA ASN A 257 17.17 -9.30 -9.57
C ASN A 257 16.00 -10.30 -9.68
N LEU A 258 15.83 -11.16 -8.68
CA LEU A 258 14.72 -12.12 -8.65
C LEU A 258 13.36 -11.42 -8.60
N ASP A 259 13.36 -10.17 -8.13
CA ASP A 259 12.19 -9.31 -8.05
C ASP A 259 11.55 -9.02 -9.42
N GLU A 260 12.29 -9.09 -10.53
CA GLU A 260 11.73 -8.84 -11.88
C GLU A 260 10.77 -9.94 -12.35
N PHE A 261 10.79 -11.09 -11.68
CA PHE A 261 9.94 -12.24 -12.00
C PHE A 261 8.65 -12.28 -11.17
N TRP A 262 8.36 -11.24 -10.38
CA TRP A 262 7.12 -11.12 -9.60
C TRP A 262 5.83 -11.39 -10.39
N PRO A 263 5.68 -11.03 -11.70
CA PRO A 263 4.43 -11.30 -12.42
C PRO A 263 4.12 -12.78 -12.53
N LEU A 264 5.13 -13.66 -12.45
CA LEU A 264 4.93 -15.10 -12.53
C LEU A 264 4.10 -15.66 -11.39
N ALA A 265 4.06 -15.00 -10.22
CA ALA A 265 3.21 -15.42 -9.11
C ALA A 265 1.71 -15.39 -9.48
N GLU A 266 1.31 -14.52 -10.40
CA GLU A 266 -0.07 -14.42 -10.90
C GLU A 266 -0.27 -15.17 -12.23
N LEU A 267 0.79 -15.29 -13.03
CA LEU A 267 0.72 -15.82 -14.39
C LEU A 267 0.96 -17.32 -14.49
N ALA A 268 1.71 -17.90 -13.56
CA ALA A 268 2.22 -19.26 -13.66
C ALA A 268 2.35 -19.96 -12.29
N ARG A 269 2.98 -21.13 -12.26
CA ARG A 269 3.44 -21.79 -11.04
C ARG A 269 4.97 -21.67 -10.94
N PRO A 270 5.50 -20.56 -10.37
CA PRO A 270 6.93 -20.35 -10.24
C PRO A 270 7.51 -21.24 -9.14
N ILE A 271 8.64 -21.89 -9.44
CA ILE A 271 9.44 -22.68 -8.49
C ILE A 271 10.84 -22.09 -8.44
N HIS A 272 11.29 -21.68 -7.26
CA HIS A 272 12.66 -21.23 -7.04
C HIS A 272 13.54 -22.44 -6.78
N ALA A 273 14.03 -23.07 -7.85
CA ALA A 273 14.71 -24.35 -7.79
C ALA A 273 16.17 -24.20 -7.30
N GLN A 274 16.52 -24.95 -6.27
CA GLN A 274 17.87 -25.07 -5.72
C GLN A 274 18.56 -26.38 -6.10
N SER A 275 17.81 -27.33 -6.66
CA SER A 275 18.34 -28.57 -7.22
C SER A 275 17.71 -28.89 -8.59
N PRO A 276 18.36 -29.72 -9.42
CA PRO A 276 17.80 -30.13 -10.71
C PRO A 276 16.43 -30.82 -10.58
N GLU A 277 16.23 -31.61 -9.52
CA GLU A 277 14.99 -32.36 -9.27
C GLU A 277 13.79 -31.40 -9.06
N GLU A 278 14.01 -30.28 -8.38
CA GLU A 278 12.97 -29.26 -8.19
C GLU A 278 12.59 -28.58 -9.51
N ALA A 279 13.54 -28.43 -10.44
CA ALA A 279 13.34 -27.81 -11.74
C ALA A 279 12.74 -28.76 -12.80
N GLU A 280 12.75 -30.08 -12.56
CA GLU A 280 12.31 -31.10 -13.51
C GLU A 280 10.86 -30.89 -13.99
N GLY A 281 10.60 -31.13 -15.27
CA GLY A 281 9.25 -30.98 -15.84
C GLY A 281 8.76 -29.53 -15.96
N ALA A 282 9.62 -28.53 -15.76
CA ALA A 282 9.30 -27.16 -16.10
C ALA A 282 8.96 -27.01 -17.60
N GLU A 283 8.03 -26.11 -17.90
CA GLU A 283 7.69 -25.68 -19.26
C GLU A 283 8.58 -24.52 -19.70
N LEU A 284 9.06 -23.71 -18.75
CA LEU A 284 10.04 -22.66 -18.95
C LEU A 284 11.10 -22.72 -17.85
N LEU A 285 12.37 -22.73 -18.26
CA LEU A 285 13.50 -22.53 -17.36
C LEU A 285 13.97 -21.08 -17.41
N ILE A 286 14.26 -20.50 -16.26
CA ILE A 286 14.81 -19.15 -16.12
C ILE A 286 16.12 -19.23 -15.36
N LEU A 287 17.20 -18.72 -15.96
CA LEU A 287 18.44 -18.39 -15.29
C LEU A 287 18.45 -16.88 -15.06
N PRO A 288 18.25 -16.41 -13.81
CA PRO A 288 18.15 -14.98 -13.49
C PRO A 288 19.51 -14.26 -13.65
N GLY A 289 19.64 -13.03 -13.16
CA GLY A 289 20.97 -12.39 -13.04
C GLY A 289 21.84 -13.06 -11.96
N SER A 290 23.17 -12.90 -12.03
CA SER A 290 24.11 -13.25 -10.95
C SER A 290 25.00 -12.05 -10.64
N ARG A 291 25.41 -11.92 -9.38
CA ARG A 291 26.42 -10.94 -8.94
C ARG A 291 27.84 -11.50 -8.93
N LEU A 292 27.97 -12.82 -8.99
CA LEU A 292 29.23 -13.55 -8.99
C LEU A 292 29.09 -14.79 -9.89
N PRO A 293 28.86 -14.60 -11.20
CA PRO A 293 28.57 -15.69 -12.13
C PRO A 293 29.71 -16.74 -12.15
N ALA A 294 30.97 -16.29 -12.05
CA ALA A 294 32.13 -17.18 -11.93
C ALA A 294 32.04 -18.13 -10.73
N ARG A 295 31.55 -17.65 -9.57
CA ARG A 295 31.38 -18.45 -8.34
C ARG A 295 30.14 -19.33 -8.36
N ASP A 296 29.14 -18.96 -9.15
CA ASP A 296 27.91 -19.75 -9.29
C ASP A 296 28.07 -20.89 -10.31
N LEU A 297 29.06 -20.83 -11.21
CA LEU A 297 29.33 -21.88 -12.21
C LEU A 297 29.45 -23.30 -11.62
N PRO A 298 30.24 -23.57 -10.55
CA PRO A 298 30.32 -24.91 -9.96
C PRO A 298 28.96 -25.42 -9.49
N TRP A 299 28.12 -24.54 -8.94
CA TRP A 299 26.76 -24.88 -8.50
C TRP A 299 25.88 -25.21 -9.71
N LEU A 300 25.94 -24.38 -10.76
CA LEU A 300 25.10 -24.48 -11.96
C LEU A 300 25.48 -25.68 -12.83
N ARG A 301 26.74 -26.12 -12.83
CA ARG A 301 27.20 -27.31 -13.58
C ARG A 301 26.37 -28.56 -13.28
N ARG A 302 25.82 -28.68 -12.07
CA ARG A 302 24.92 -29.79 -11.67
C ARG A 302 23.60 -29.81 -12.46
N PHE A 303 23.17 -28.66 -12.98
CA PHE A 303 21.97 -28.52 -13.80
C PHE A 303 22.23 -28.78 -15.29
N LEU A 304 23.50 -28.84 -15.74
CA LEU A 304 23.82 -28.96 -17.17
C LEU A 304 23.10 -30.14 -17.88
N PRO A 305 22.99 -31.35 -17.30
CA PRO A 305 22.23 -32.43 -17.92
C PRO A 305 20.74 -32.09 -18.11
N LEU A 306 20.11 -31.43 -17.12
CA LEU A 306 18.74 -30.96 -17.21
C LEU A 306 18.59 -29.89 -18.29
N LEU A 307 19.50 -28.90 -18.34
CA LEU A 307 19.46 -27.82 -19.32
C LEU A 307 19.56 -28.37 -20.74
N ARG A 308 20.49 -29.30 -21.01
CA ARG A 308 20.65 -29.94 -22.32
C ARG A 308 19.40 -30.71 -22.73
N ARG A 309 18.89 -31.59 -21.88
CA ARG A 309 17.66 -32.34 -22.15
C ARG A 309 16.46 -31.43 -22.42
N HIS A 310 16.34 -30.32 -21.68
CA HIS A 310 15.27 -29.34 -21.85
C HIS A 310 15.35 -28.64 -23.20
N LEU A 311 16.56 -28.23 -23.63
CA LEU A 311 16.80 -27.59 -24.93
C LEU A 311 16.66 -28.58 -26.10
N GLU A 312 17.16 -29.81 -25.95
CA GLU A 312 16.99 -30.89 -26.95
C GLU A 312 15.51 -31.23 -27.18
N ALA A 313 14.68 -31.11 -26.15
CA ALA A 313 13.22 -31.24 -26.25
C ALA A 313 12.54 -29.99 -26.85
N GLY A 314 13.29 -28.97 -27.28
CA GLY A 314 12.77 -27.73 -27.87
C GLY A 314 12.06 -26.81 -26.87
N LYS A 315 12.18 -27.04 -25.57
CA LYS A 315 11.50 -26.24 -24.54
C LYS A 315 12.25 -24.93 -24.27
N PRO A 316 11.54 -23.84 -23.94
CA PRO A 316 12.15 -22.53 -23.78
C PRO A 316 13.02 -22.41 -22.52
N LEU A 317 14.15 -21.73 -22.67
CA LEU A 317 15.04 -21.31 -21.59
C LEU A 317 15.32 -19.81 -21.76
N LEU A 318 15.06 -19.02 -20.72
CA LEU A 318 15.42 -17.60 -20.65
C LEU A 318 16.64 -17.43 -19.75
N ALA A 319 17.71 -16.83 -20.24
CA ALA A 319 18.91 -16.51 -19.46
C ALA A 319 19.12 -15.00 -19.45
N VAL A 320 19.20 -14.40 -18.26
CA VAL A 320 19.27 -12.94 -18.08
C VAL A 320 20.60 -12.57 -17.46
N CYS A 321 21.33 -11.61 -18.05
CA CYS A 321 22.56 -11.04 -17.49
C CYS A 321 23.55 -12.13 -17.03
N GLY A 322 23.94 -12.18 -15.75
CA GLY A 322 24.84 -13.21 -15.23
C GLY A 322 24.41 -14.66 -15.49
N GLY A 323 23.10 -14.92 -15.63
CA GLY A 323 22.60 -16.21 -16.10
C GLY A 323 23.04 -16.52 -17.53
N ALA A 324 23.01 -15.54 -18.43
CA ALA A 324 23.53 -15.66 -19.80
C ALA A 324 25.06 -15.76 -19.83
N GLU A 325 25.76 -15.01 -18.97
CA GLU A 325 27.22 -15.06 -18.86
C GLU A 325 27.73 -16.46 -18.51
N MET A 326 27.05 -17.16 -17.60
CA MET A 326 27.41 -18.54 -17.24
C MET A 326 27.17 -19.55 -18.37
N LEU A 327 26.28 -19.25 -19.33
CA LEU A 327 26.01 -20.12 -20.47
C LEU A 327 26.99 -19.94 -21.63
N ALA A 328 27.77 -18.85 -21.63
CA ALA A 328 28.85 -18.58 -22.58
C ALA A 328 29.94 -19.67 -22.58
N GLU A 329 30.85 -19.62 -23.55
CA GLU A 329 32.05 -20.47 -23.57
C GLU A 329 32.96 -20.18 -22.37
N ALA A 330 33.12 -18.90 -22.02
CA ALA A 330 33.97 -18.46 -20.93
C ALA A 330 33.58 -17.07 -20.42
N ILE A 331 33.83 -16.85 -19.12
CA ILE A 331 33.84 -15.53 -18.47
C ILE A 331 35.31 -15.14 -18.27
N LEU A 332 35.69 -13.98 -18.79
CA LEU A 332 37.04 -13.42 -18.75
C LEU A 332 37.05 -12.21 -17.82
N ASP A 333 37.51 -12.37 -16.58
CA ASP A 333 37.65 -11.29 -15.61
C ASP A 333 39.14 -11.03 -15.32
N GLU A 334 39.83 -10.48 -16.31
CA GLU A 334 41.27 -10.20 -16.25
C GLU A 334 41.61 -9.10 -15.23
N GLU A 335 40.65 -8.20 -14.99
CA GLU A 335 40.79 -7.02 -14.13
C GLU A 335 40.38 -7.27 -12.68
N GLY A 336 39.71 -8.39 -12.39
CA GLY A 336 39.23 -8.74 -11.06
C GLY A 336 38.07 -7.85 -10.59
N VAL A 337 37.14 -7.56 -11.49
CA VAL A 337 35.92 -6.79 -11.19
C VAL A 337 35.08 -7.52 -10.14
N GLU A 338 34.99 -8.85 -10.28
CA GLU A 338 34.27 -9.74 -9.36
C GLU A 338 35.18 -10.84 -8.83
N GLU A 339 35.88 -11.55 -9.72
CA GLU A 339 36.87 -12.56 -9.38
C GLU A 339 37.92 -12.68 -10.48
N LYS A 340 39.18 -12.33 -10.18
CA LYS A 340 40.23 -12.32 -11.19
C LYS A 340 40.48 -13.73 -11.76
N GLY A 341 40.28 -13.91 -13.07
CA GLY A 341 40.54 -15.19 -13.73
C GLY A 341 39.85 -15.39 -15.08
N VAL A 342 40.01 -16.60 -15.61
CA VAL A 342 39.29 -17.10 -16.80
C VAL A 342 38.51 -18.33 -16.37
N PHE A 343 37.19 -18.27 -16.51
CA PHE A 343 36.28 -19.30 -16.02
C PHE A 343 35.55 -19.95 -17.20
N PRO A 344 35.77 -21.25 -17.47
CA PRO A 344 35.01 -21.97 -18.49
C PRO A 344 33.53 -22.02 -18.12
N GLY A 345 32.69 -21.46 -18.98
CA GLY A 345 31.24 -21.48 -18.85
C GLY A 345 30.65 -22.84 -19.23
N LEU A 346 29.32 -22.90 -19.40
CA LEU A 346 28.65 -24.14 -19.80
C LEU A 346 28.72 -24.42 -21.31
N GLY A 347 29.12 -23.44 -22.13
CA GLY A 347 29.28 -23.60 -23.57
C GLY A 347 27.97 -23.88 -24.31
N LEU A 348 26.84 -23.36 -23.81
CA LEU A 348 25.55 -23.40 -24.50
C LEU A 348 25.33 -22.19 -25.42
N LEU A 349 26.19 -21.18 -25.28
CA LEU A 349 26.21 -19.97 -26.11
C LEU A 349 27.59 -19.82 -26.77
N PRO A 350 27.67 -19.53 -28.07
CA PRO A 350 28.92 -19.40 -28.82
C PRO A 350 29.58 -18.01 -28.62
N HIS A 351 29.66 -17.57 -27.36
CA HIS A 351 30.17 -16.25 -26.99
C HIS A 351 31.18 -16.37 -25.85
N ARG A 352 32.03 -15.35 -25.71
CA ARG A 352 32.89 -15.16 -24.55
C ARG A 352 32.53 -13.83 -23.92
N VAL A 353 32.26 -13.84 -22.62
CA VAL A 353 31.94 -12.63 -21.88
C VAL A 353 33.20 -12.10 -21.23
N ARG A 354 33.52 -10.82 -21.46
CA ARG A 354 34.62 -10.14 -20.79
C ARG A 354 34.07 -9.16 -19.76
N MET A 355 34.52 -9.29 -18.51
CA MET A 355 34.17 -8.37 -17.43
C MET A 355 35.00 -7.09 -17.55
N ARG A 356 34.33 -5.94 -17.51
CA ARG A 356 34.95 -4.61 -17.55
C ARG A 356 34.74 -3.85 -16.24
N ARG A 357 35.70 -2.99 -15.90
CA ARG A 357 35.56 -2.08 -14.74
C ARG A 357 34.33 -1.19 -14.81
N GLU A 358 34.06 -0.64 -15.99
CA GLU A 358 32.90 0.21 -16.20
C GLU A 358 31.63 -0.64 -16.22
N LYS A 359 30.66 -0.26 -15.39
CA LYS A 359 29.36 -0.92 -15.32
C LYS A 359 28.39 -0.21 -16.26
N ARG A 360 27.76 -0.95 -17.16
CA ARG A 360 26.62 -0.45 -17.92
C ARG A 360 25.41 -0.36 -17.00
N VAL A 361 24.83 0.83 -16.89
CA VAL A 361 23.65 1.13 -16.07
C VAL A 361 22.73 2.03 -16.89
N GLU A 362 21.84 1.43 -17.69
CA GLU A 362 21.10 2.15 -18.73
C GLU A 362 19.66 1.62 -18.89
N ALA A 363 18.69 2.53 -18.95
CA ALA A 363 17.32 2.19 -19.33
C ALA A 363 17.24 1.94 -20.84
N LYS A 364 16.52 0.91 -21.26
CA LYS A 364 16.41 0.52 -22.67
C LYS A 364 14.95 0.32 -23.07
N GLU A 365 14.66 0.73 -24.30
CA GLU A 365 13.41 0.40 -25.00
C GLU A 365 13.78 -0.19 -26.35
N VAL A 366 13.29 -1.39 -26.64
CA VAL A 366 13.63 -2.11 -27.87
C VAL A 366 12.41 -2.73 -28.51
N SER A 367 12.47 -2.90 -29.83
CA SER A 367 11.49 -3.70 -30.56
C SER A 367 12.06 -5.08 -30.80
N LEU A 368 11.35 -6.12 -30.35
CA LEU A 368 11.78 -7.50 -30.52
C LEU A 368 11.46 -7.94 -31.95
N LEU A 369 12.47 -8.43 -32.67
CA LEU A 369 12.38 -8.85 -34.07
C LEU A 369 13.26 -10.08 -34.29
N GLY A 370 12.90 -10.91 -35.28
CA GLY A 370 13.72 -12.05 -35.71
C GLY A 370 13.76 -13.24 -34.73
N LEU A 371 12.93 -13.25 -33.70
CA LEU A 371 12.82 -14.39 -32.77
C LEU A 371 12.08 -15.56 -33.46
N THR A 372 12.47 -16.79 -33.14
CA THR A 372 11.90 -18.01 -33.76
C THR A 372 11.35 -18.98 -32.70
N GLY A 373 10.61 -20.00 -33.14
CA GLY A 373 10.07 -21.04 -32.25
C GLY A 373 9.16 -20.49 -31.15
N TYR A 374 9.37 -20.92 -29.91
CA TYR A 374 8.60 -20.43 -28.75
C TYR A 374 8.63 -18.90 -28.64
N TRP A 375 9.77 -18.27 -28.92
CA TRP A 375 9.99 -16.82 -28.75
C TRP A 375 9.41 -15.97 -29.90
N ALA A 376 9.01 -16.57 -31.02
CA ALA A 376 8.47 -15.84 -32.17
C ALA A 376 7.23 -15.00 -31.84
N ARG A 377 6.47 -15.40 -30.81
CA ARG A 377 5.30 -14.67 -30.29
C ARG A 377 5.63 -13.31 -29.68
N LEU A 378 6.90 -13.04 -29.42
CA LEU A 378 7.36 -11.74 -28.93
C LEU A 378 7.71 -10.76 -30.05
N ASN A 379 7.78 -11.21 -31.31
CA ASN A 379 8.13 -10.34 -32.43
C ASN A 379 7.10 -9.23 -32.62
N GLY A 380 7.59 -8.02 -32.93
CA GLY A 380 6.78 -6.81 -33.09
C GLY A 380 6.42 -6.13 -31.77
N LEU A 381 6.70 -6.75 -30.61
CA LEU A 381 6.51 -6.10 -29.33
C LEU A 381 7.60 -5.07 -29.07
N LYS A 382 7.17 -3.89 -28.62
CA LYS A 382 8.05 -2.89 -28.02
C LYS A 382 8.13 -3.14 -26.52
N VAL A 383 9.33 -3.42 -26.02
CA VAL A 383 9.57 -3.76 -24.61
C VAL A 383 10.49 -2.73 -23.96
N ARG A 384 10.26 -2.47 -22.68
CA ARG A 384 11.07 -1.62 -21.82
C ARG A 384 11.77 -2.45 -20.77
N GLY A 385 12.98 -2.08 -20.45
CA GLY A 385 13.78 -2.74 -19.43
C GLY A 385 15.04 -1.93 -19.14
N TYR A 386 16.05 -2.60 -18.62
CA TYR A 386 17.32 -1.95 -18.33
C TYR A 386 18.49 -2.93 -18.40
N GLU A 387 19.68 -2.38 -18.63
CA GLU A 387 20.97 -3.08 -18.56
C GLU A 387 21.69 -2.65 -17.29
N ILE A 388 22.17 -3.63 -16.51
CA ILE A 388 22.90 -3.40 -15.24
C ILE A 388 24.02 -4.43 -15.06
N HIS A 389 25.09 -4.31 -15.83
CA HIS A 389 26.11 -5.37 -15.93
C HIS A 389 27.52 -4.83 -16.21
N HIS A 390 28.51 -5.66 -15.93
CA HIS A 390 29.93 -5.42 -16.26
C HIS A 390 30.38 -6.16 -17.52
N GLY A 391 29.60 -7.16 -17.97
CA GLY A 391 29.95 -8.05 -19.05
C GLY A 391 29.81 -7.43 -20.44
N GLU A 392 30.78 -7.70 -21.30
CA GLU A 392 30.73 -7.38 -22.73
C GLU A 392 30.91 -8.65 -23.57
N GLY A 393 30.42 -8.64 -24.82
CA GLY A 393 30.65 -9.71 -25.79
C GLY A 393 29.39 -10.52 -26.16
N LEU A 394 28.28 -10.34 -25.45
CA LEU A 394 26.95 -10.80 -25.86
C LEU A 394 26.15 -9.61 -26.44
N PRO A 395 25.32 -9.81 -27.48
CA PRO A 395 24.35 -8.81 -27.90
C PRO A 395 23.22 -8.70 -26.86
N LEU A 396 22.43 -7.61 -26.93
CA LEU A 396 21.30 -7.37 -26.02
C LEU A 396 20.29 -8.54 -26.01
N PHE A 397 20.07 -9.18 -27.15
CA PHE A 397 19.32 -10.42 -27.27
C PHE A 397 20.08 -11.37 -28.19
N HIS A 398 20.22 -12.63 -27.78
CA HIS A 398 20.77 -13.72 -28.59
C HIS A 398 19.89 -14.95 -28.43
N GLN A 399 19.55 -15.61 -29.54
CA GLN A 399 18.78 -16.84 -29.53
C GLN A 399 19.58 -17.98 -30.14
N GLU A 400 19.67 -19.10 -29.43
CA GLU A 400 20.23 -20.38 -29.90
C GLU A 400 19.17 -21.46 -29.72
N GLY A 401 18.51 -21.87 -30.81
CA GLY A 401 17.34 -22.76 -30.73
C GLY A 401 16.23 -22.21 -29.83
N SER A 402 15.89 -22.91 -28.75
CA SER A 402 14.89 -22.48 -27.75
C SER A 402 15.48 -21.70 -26.57
N LEU A 403 16.79 -21.48 -26.53
CA LEU A 403 17.46 -20.63 -25.55
C LEU A 403 17.43 -19.17 -26.01
N LEU A 404 16.93 -18.29 -25.15
CA LEU A 404 16.99 -16.84 -25.32
C LEU A 404 17.86 -16.24 -24.20
N ALA A 405 18.98 -15.67 -24.58
CA ALA A 405 19.88 -14.94 -23.70
C ALA A 405 19.70 -13.43 -23.88
N THR A 406 19.72 -12.67 -22.80
CA THR A 406 19.55 -11.21 -22.87
C THR A 406 20.26 -10.47 -21.73
N TRP A 407 20.73 -9.25 -22.03
CA TRP A 407 21.14 -8.27 -20.99
C TRP A 407 19.96 -7.49 -20.41
N LEU A 408 18.79 -7.56 -21.05
CA LEU A 408 17.63 -6.77 -20.68
C LEU A 408 16.91 -7.39 -19.48
N HIS A 409 17.06 -6.74 -18.33
CA HIS A 409 16.21 -6.97 -17.17
C HIS A 409 14.82 -6.34 -17.37
N GLY A 410 13.81 -6.90 -16.70
CA GLY A 410 12.42 -6.44 -16.74
C GLY A 410 11.59 -6.96 -17.91
N LEU A 411 12.10 -7.93 -18.69
CA LEU A 411 11.38 -8.46 -19.87
C LEU A 411 9.97 -8.95 -19.51
N LEU A 412 9.84 -9.72 -18.42
CA LEU A 412 8.55 -10.26 -17.95
C LEU A 412 7.66 -9.23 -17.25
N GLU A 413 8.16 -8.03 -16.97
CA GLU A 413 7.37 -6.92 -16.42
C GLU A 413 6.57 -6.19 -17.51
N ASN A 414 6.82 -6.50 -18.79
CA ASN A 414 6.11 -5.90 -19.91
C ASN A 414 4.76 -6.59 -20.15
N PRO A 415 3.62 -5.89 -20.10
CA PRO A 415 2.30 -6.51 -20.25
C PRO A 415 2.11 -7.22 -21.61
N GLY A 416 2.70 -6.67 -22.68
CA GLY A 416 2.69 -7.32 -24.00
C GLY A 416 3.41 -8.66 -24.03
N VAL A 417 4.53 -8.78 -23.29
CA VAL A 417 5.27 -10.05 -23.15
C VAL A 417 4.45 -11.03 -22.32
N GLN A 418 3.83 -10.58 -21.22
CA GLN A 418 2.99 -11.42 -20.37
C GLN A 418 1.82 -12.03 -21.17
N ARG A 419 1.07 -11.21 -21.92
CA ARG A 419 0.01 -11.69 -22.82
C ARG A 419 0.52 -12.70 -23.84
N ALA A 420 1.64 -12.40 -24.48
CA ALA A 420 2.19 -13.27 -25.52
C ALA A 420 2.63 -14.63 -24.96
N LEU A 421 3.25 -14.66 -23.77
CA LEU A 421 3.78 -15.89 -23.19
C LEU A 421 2.73 -16.71 -22.42
N PHE A 422 1.81 -16.04 -21.71
CA PHE A 422 0.90 -16.68 -20.74
C PHE A 422 -0.59 -16.47 -21.05
N GLY A 423 -0.93 -15.71 -22.10
CA GLY A 423 -2.31 -15.46 -22.52
C GLY A 423 -3.08 -14.45 -21.64
N ARG A 424 -2.45 -13.90 -20.61
CA ARG A 424 -3.03 -12.92 -19.67
C ARG A 424 -1.95 -12.00 -19.09
N GLU A 425 -2.37 -10.95 -18.39
CA GLU A 425 -1.51 -10.01 -17.66
C GLU A 425 -1.66 -10.23 -16.16
N ALA A 426 -0.60 -9.93 -15.41
CA ALA A 426 -0.71 -9.73 -13.98
C ALA A 426 -1.49 -8.43 -13.72
N LYS A 427 -2.16 -8.33 -12.56
CA LYS A 427 -2.95 -7.16 -12.14
C LYS A 427 -2.15 -5.86 -12.12
N GLY A 428 -0.82 -5.97 -12.05
CA GLY A 428 0.09 -4.84 -12.14
C GLY A 428 0.40 -4.24 -10.77
N LEU A 429 1.57 -3.58 -10.68
CA LEU A 429 2.04 -2.96 -9.44
C LEU A 429 1.14 -1.82 -8.95
N GLU A 430 0.51 -1.07 -9.86
CA GLU A 430 -0.35 0.05 -9.49
C GLU A 430 -1.56 -0.41 -8.66
N GLU A 431 -2.25 -1.49 -9.06
CA GLU A 431 -3.38 -2.05 -8.31
C GLU A 431 -2.92 -2.61 -6.96
N ALA A 432 -1.78 -3.29 -6.91
CA ALA A 432 -1.23 -3.81 -5.66
C ALA A 432 -0.81 -2.70 -4.68
N LEU A 433 -0.22 -1.61 -5.17
CA LEU A 433 0.11 -0.43 -4.37
C LEU A 433 -1.15 0.28 -3.89
N ASP A 434 -2.18 0.35 -4.73
CA ASP A 434 -3.49 0.88 -4.36
C ASP A 434 -4.14 0.06 -3.23
N ALA A 435 -4.16 -1.26 -3.36
CA ALA A 435 -4.65 -2.15 -2.31
C ALA A 435 -3.86 -2.04 -0.99
N LEU A 436 -2.55 -1.79 -1.09
CA LEU A 436 -1.69 -1.56 0.08
C LEU A 436 -2.06 -0.25 0.81
N ALA A 437 -2.34 0.82 0.06
CA ALA A 437 -2.83 2.07 0.64
C ALA A 437 -4.22 1.91 1.25
N ASP A 438 -5.14 1.21 0.58
CA ASP A 438 -6.48 0.91 1.11
C ASP A 438 -6.39 0.14 2.44
N ALA A 439 -5.49 -0.84 2.52
CA ALA A 439 -5.26 -1.59 3.74
C ALA A 439 -4.71 -0.71 4.88
N LEU A 440 -3.77 0.19 4.61
CA LEU A 440 -3.29 1.13 5.62
C LEU A 440 -4.42 2.07 6.09
N GLU A 441 -5.26 2.56 5.19
CA GLU A 441 -6.39 3.43 5.51
C GLU A 441 -7.45 2.71 6.36
N ALA A 442 -7.70 1.43 6.08
CA ALA A 442 -8.66 0.61 6.82
C ALA A 442 -8.16 0.21 8.21
N HIS A 443 -6.85 -0.02 8.35
CA HIS A 443 -6.27 -0.64 9.54
C HIS A 443 -5.44 0.28 10.43
N LEU A 444 -5.15 1.51 9.99
CA LEU A 444 -4.43 2.50 10.78
C LEU A 444 -5.16 3.83 10.90
N ASP A 445 -4.96 4.48 12.05
CA ASP A 445 -5.35 5.87 12.28
C ASP A 445 -4.39 6.85 11.57
N LEU A 446 -4.50 6.88 10.24
CA LEU A 446 -3.75 7.81 9.40
C LEU A 446 -4.17 9.26 9.64
N LYS A 447 -5.38 9.51 10.17
CA LYS A 447 -5.81 10.87 10.56
C LYS A 447 -4.92 11.41 11.69
N ARG A 448 -4.66 10.59 12.72
CA ARG A 448 -3.76 10.95 13.81
C ARG A 448 -2.32 11.12 13.33
N LEU A 449 -1.84 10.23 12.45
CA LEU A 449 -0.51 10.38 11.84
C LEU A 449 -0.37 11.72 11.10
N ARG A 450 -1.36 12.06 10.25
CA ARG A 450 -1.37 13.33 9.50
C ARG A 450 -1.41 14.54 10.42
N ARG A 451 -2.19 14.49 11.50
CA ARG A 451 -2.23 15.57 12.50
C ARG A 451 -0.87 15.74 13.19
N ALA A 452 -0.21 14.64 13.54
CA ALA A 452 1.12 14.69 14.16
C ALA A 452 2.20 15.25 13.22
N LEU A 453 2.03 15.04 11.91
CA LEU A 453 2.83 15.67 10.86
C LEU A 453 2.37 17.12 10.57
N GLY A 454 1.31 17.63 11.19
CA GLY A 454 0.72 18.95 10.91
C GLY A 454 0.16 19.06 9.49
N LEU A 455 -0.23 17.96 8.86
CA LEU A 455 -0.82 17.93 7.51
C LEU A 455 -2.36 18.14 7.55
N SER A 456 -2.94 18.33 8.73
CA SER A 456 -4.35 18.68 8.93
C SER A 456 -4.62 20.13 8.51
N GLY A 457 -5.51 20.33 7.53
CA GLY A 457 -5.95 21.66 7.06
C GLY A 457 -5.65 22.00 5.61
N LYS A 458 -4.87 21.19 4.89
CA LYS A 458 -4.80 21.29 3.42
C LYS A 458 -6.11 20.74 2.85
N ALA A 459 -6.85 21.57 2.11
CA ALA A 459 -7.95 21.12 1.26
C ALA A 459 -7.32 20.30 0.14
N PHE A 460 -7.23 18.99 0.36
CA PHE A 460 -6.76 18.08 -0.67
C PHE A 460 -7.90 17.89 -1.67
N PRO A 461 -7.65 18.01 -2.99
CA PRO A 461 -8.64 17.58 -3.96
C PRO A 461 -8.97 16.14 -3.59
N ALA A 462 -10.26 15.85 -3.41
CA ALA A 462 -10.70 14.49 -3.17
C ALA A 462 -10.12 13.65 -4.31
N GLY A 463 -9.13 12.79 -4.00
CA GLY A 463 -8.60 11.83 -4.93
C GLY A 463 -9.79 11.13 -5.57
N SER A 464 -9.76 11.00 -6.89
CA SER A 464 -10.87 10.49 -7.70
C SER A 464 -11.46 9.25 -7.04
N ALA A 465 -12.56 9.44 -6.32
CA ALA A 465 -13.37 8.35 -5.83
C ALA A 465 -13.83 7.61 -7.09
N LYS A 466 -13.39 6.36 -7.26
CA LYS A 466 -14.16 5.44 -8.10
C LYS A 466 -15.61 5.50 -7.61
N PRO A 467 -16.60 5.48 -8.53
CA PRO A 467 -18.00 5.56 -8.12
C PRO A 467 -18.27 4.46 -7.10
N PRO A 468 -19.06 4.74 -6.05
CA PRO A 468 -19.34 3.71 -5.05
C PRO A 468 -20.04 2.54 -5.74
N ASP A 469 -19.95 1.39 -5.08
CA ASP A 469 -20.84 0.24 -5.30
C ASP A 469 -22.26 0.68 -5.72
N PRO A 470 -22.97 -0.14 -6.53
CA PRO A 470 -24.31 0.21 -7.01
C PRO A 470 -25.15 0.79 -5.86
N PRO A 471 -25.89 1.90 -6.11
CA PRO A 471 -26.63 2.57 -5.06
C PRO A 471 -27.50 1.55 -4.31
N PRO A 472 -27.49 1.57 -2.98
CA PRO A 472 -28.32 0.66 -2.20
C PRO A 472 -29.79 0.78 -2.65
N PRO A 473 -30.58 -0.30 -2.57
CA PRO A 473 -31.93 -0.31 -3.13
C PRO A 473 -32.79 0.83 -2.59
N PRO A 474 -33.68 1.39 -3.43
CA PRO A 474 -34.62 2.43 -3.01
C PRO A 474 -35.58 1.88 -1.95
N GLY A 475 -36.04 2.75 -1.05
CA GLY A 475 -36.87 2.33 0.08
C GLY A 475 -36.64 3.18 1.33
N LEU A 476 -37.44 2.94 2.36
CA LEU A 476 -37.42 3.67 3.62
C LEU A 476 -36.65 2.91 4.69
N VAL A 477 -35.70 3.59 5.34
CA VAL A 477 -35.05 3.15 6.59
C VAL A 477 -35.39 4.13 7.70
N LEU A 478 -35.88 3.63 8.82
CA LEU A 478 -36.25 4.45 9.98
C LEU A 478 -35.29 4.24 11.15
N LEU A 479 -34.84 5.35 11.74
CA LEU A 479 -33.96 5.38 12.92
C LEU A 479 -34.71 6.00 14.10
N LEU A 480 -35.01 5.18 15.11
CA LEU A 480 -35.70 5.54 16.34
C LEU A 480 -34.74 5.59 17.53
N GLY A 481 -35.12 6.26 18.62
CA GLY A 481 -34.34 6.30 19.87
C GLY A 481 -34.44 7.62 20.62
N GLY A 482 -33.85 7.70 21.81
CA GLY A 482 -33.88 8.91 22.65
C GLY A 482 -33.00 10.06 22.13
N ALA A 483 -33.18 11.26 22.68
CA ALA A 483 -32.28 12.39 22.40
C ALA A 483 -30.81 12.01 22.71
N LYS A 484 -29.88 12.42 21.85
CA LYS A 484 -28.43 12.11 21.97
C LYS A 484 -28.09 10.60 21.98
N SER A 485 -28.96 9.72 21.48
CA SER A 485 -28.67 8.28 21.41
C SER A 485 -27.72 7.85 20.26
N GLY A 486 -27.30 8.80 19.41
CA GLY A 486 -26.38 8.55 18.29
C GLY A 486 -27.05 8.45 16.90
N LYS A 487 -28.36 8.72 16.80
CA LYS A 487 -29.13 8.57 15.55
C LYS A 487 -28.57 9.32 14.35
N SER A 488 -28.33 10.62 14.48
CA SER A 488 -27.81 11.43 13.38
C SER A 488 -26.45 10.93 12.88
N ARG A 489 -25.58 10.47 13.78
CA ARG A 489 -24.27 9.88 13.42
C ARG A 489 -24.41 8.52 12.73
N PHE A 490 -25.36 7.70 13.16
CA PHE A 490 -25.67 6.43 12.50
C PHE A 490 -26.32 6.65 11.12
N ALA A 491 -27.22 7.62 11.00
CA ALA A 491 -27.81 8.04 9.73
C ALA A 491 -26.75 8.47 8.73
N GLN A 492 -25.78 9.29 9.15
CA GLN A 492 -24.65 9.72 8.33
C GLN A 492 -23.78 8.55 7.86
N ARG A 493 -23.48 7.60 8.75
CA ARG A 493 -22.75 6.38 8.38
C ARG A 493 -23.51 5.54 7.37
N LEU A 494 -24.82 5.38 7.56
CA LEU A 494 -25.68 4.58 6.68
C LEU A 494 -25.88 5.24 5.31
N ALA A 495 -25.89 6.57 5.26
CA ALA A 495 -26.09 7.34 4.03
C ALA A 495 -24.84 7.40 3.14
N GLY A 496 -23.65 7.25 3.73
CA GLY A 496 -22.39 7.28 2.99
C GLY A 496 -21.97 8.69 2.56
N PRO A 497 -21.04 8.82 1.59
CA PRO A 497 -20.42 10.09 1.26
C PRO A 497 -21.27 11.01 0.38
N TYR A 498 -22.30 10.51 -0.31
CA TYR A 498 -23.13 11.31 -1.23
C TYR A 498 -24.61 11.17 -0.87
N ALA A 499 -25.15 12.14 -0.14
CA ALA A 499 -26.55 12.18 0.23
C ALA A 499 -27.09 13.60 0.24
N THR A 500 -28.41 13.73 0.10
CA THR A 500 -29.12 14.98 0.37
C THR A 500 -29.70 14.90 1.78
N LEU A 501 -29.33 15.84 2.66
CA LEU A 501 -29.95 16.02 3.96
C LEU A 501 -31.11 16.99 3.84
N ILE A 502 -32.30 16.56 4.22
CA ILE A 502 -33.45 17.44 4.48
C ILE A 502 -33.47 17.76 5.97
N ALA A 503 -33.11 18.99 6.31
CA ALA A 503 -33.08 19.49 7.67
C ALA A 503 -34.40 20.19 7.99
N THR A 504 -35.08 19.73 9.03
CA THR A 504 -36.41 20.21 9.45
C THR A 504 -36.35 21.19 10.62
N ALA A 505 -35.16 21.45 11.15
CA ALA A 505 -34.97 22.34 12.29
C ALA A 505 -35.03 23.82 11.88
N GLU A 506 -35.72 24.63 12.67
CA GLU A 506 -35.75 26.09 12.53
C GLU A 506 -34.90 26.76 13.62
N PRO A 507 -34.02 27.73 13.29
CA PRO A 507 -33.22 28.46 14.28
C PRO A 507 -34.07 29.49 15.02
N ARG A 508 -34.81 29.05 16.05
CA ARG A 508 -35.70 29.91 16.85
C ARG A 508 -35.03 30.56 18.06
N ASP A 509 -33.89 30.04 18.48
CA ASP A 509 -33.07 30.58 19.57
C ASP A 509 -31.56 30.36 19.29
N GLU A 510 -30.70 31.01 20.08
CA GLU A 510 -29.23 30.93 19.92
C GLU A 510 -28.70 29.51 20.14
N GLU A 511 -29.30 28.73 21.05
CA GLU A 511 -28.90 27.35 21.32
C GLU A 511 -29.16 26.45 20.10
N MET A 512 -30.32 26.60 19.47
CA MET A 512 -30.71 25.90 18.26
C MET A 512 -29.85 26.34 17.08
N ALA A 513 -29.55 27.63 16.95
CA ALA A 513 -28.65 28.15 15.92
C ALA A 513 -27.23 27.58 16.05
N GLU A 514 -26.70 27.45 17.27
CA GLU A 514 -25.41 26.82 17.53
C GLU A 514 -25.43 25.31 17.27
N ARG A 515 -26.51 24.62 17.64
CA ARG A 515 -26.71 23.19 17.34
C ARG A 515 -26.77 22.92 15.84
N ILE A 516 -27.45 23.76 15.07
CA ILE A 516 -27.52 23.69 13.61
C ILE A 516 -26.12 23.90 13.02
N ARG A 517 -25.36 24.88 13.51
CA ARG A 517 -23.99 25.18 13.07
C ARG A 517 -23.04 23.99 13.29
N ARG A 518 -23.02 23.42 14.51
CA ARG A 518 -22.20 22.23 14.81
C ARG A 518 -22.61 21.04 13.95
N HIS A 519 -23.90 20.83 13.72
CA HIS A 519 -24.35 19.77 12.81
C HIS A 519 -23.94 20.02 11.36
N ARG A 520 -23.84 21.27 10.89
CA ARG A 520 -23.32 21.60 9.55
C ARG A 520 -21.82 21.31 9.44
N GLU A 521 -21.05 21.62 10.48
CA GLU A 521 -19.58 21.40 10.52
C GLU A 521 -19.18 19.92 10.56
N GLU A 522 -20.02 19.06 11.13
CA GLU A 522 -19.77 17.60 11.21
C GLU A 522 -20.09 16.84 9.91
N ARG A 523 -20.65 17.51 8.88
CA ARG A 523 -21.10 16.85 7.63
C ARG A 523 -19.98 16.69 6.60
N PRO A 524 -20.02 15.64 5.77
CA PRO A 524 -19.18 15.58 4.58
C PRO A 524 -19.48 16.76 3.63
N PRO A 525 -18.46 17.40 3.03
CA PRO A 525 -18.67 18.52 2.10
C PRO A 525 -19.39 18.12 0.80
N THR A 526 -19.49 16.83 0.54
CA THR A 526 -20.15 16.21 -0.60
C THR A 526 -21.67 16.07 -0.43
N TRP A 527 -22.23 16.40 0.74
CA TRP A 527 -23.66 16.34 0.99
C TRP A 527 -24.36 17.63 0.54
N GLU A 528 -25.52 17.48 -0.09
CA GLU A 528 -26.47 18.58 -0.30
C GLU A 528 -27.30 18.78 0.96
N THR A 529 -27.57 20.03 1.36
CA THR A 529 -28.51 20.31 2.46
C THR A 529 -29.69 21.11 1.91
N LEU A 530 -30.89 20.61 2.14
CA LEU A 530 -32.16 21.29 1.90
C LEU A 530 -32.78 21.63 3.25
N GLU A 531 -33.02 22.91 3.51
CA GLU A 531 -33.74 23.37 4.69
C GLU A 531 -35.22 23.42 4.34
N GLU A 532 -35.97 22.46 4.88
CA GLU A 532 -37.40 22.30 4.60
C GLU A 532 -38.12 21.88 5.90
N PRO A 533 -38.71 22.84 6.63
CA PRO A 533 -39.36 22.57 7.91
C PRO A 533 -40.76 21.96 7.78
N LEU A 534 -41.40 22.00 6.60
CA LEU A 534 -42.81 21.60 6.42
C LEU A 534 -43.02 20.62 5.25
N ALA A 535 -42.56 20.95 4.03
CA ALA A 535 -42.91 20.23 2.81
C ALA A 535 -41.93 19.10 2.45
N LEU A 536 -41.82 18.08 3.30
CA LEU A 536 -40.87 16.96 3.11
C LEU A 536 -41.02 16.24 1.77
N ALA A 537 -42.26 16.03 1.31
CA ALA A 537 -42.53 15.39 0.01
C ALA A 537 -41.90 16.18 -1.15
N GLU A 538 -42.05 17.51 -1.15
CA GLU A 538 -41.49 18.40 -2.17
C GLU A 538 -39.97 18.47 -2.07
N ALA A 539 -39.40 18.58 -0.86
CA ALA A 539 -37.95 18.51 -0.69
C ALA A 539 -37.35 17.18 -1.17
N LEU A 540 -38.05 16.06 -0.98
CA LEU A 540 -37.60 14.77 -1.49
C LEU A 540 -37.52 14.76 -3.02
N THR A 541 -38.46 15.40 -3.73
CA THR A 541 -38.39 15.54 -5.19
C THR A 541 -37.20 16.39 -5.63
N ARG A 542 -36.91 17.49 -4.91
CA ARG A 542 -35.79 18.41 -5.18
C ARG A 542 -34.41 17.83 -4.84
N ALA A 543 -34.34 16.80 -4.01
CA ALA A 543 -33.08 16.20 -3.58
C ALA A 543 -32.26 15.67 -4.77
N ARG A 544 -31.01 16.09 -4.88
CA ARG A 544 -30.11 15.71 -5.99
C ARG A 544 -29.63 14.27 -5.91
N HIS A 545 -29.40 13.76 -4.69
CA HIS A 545 -28.77 12.46 -4.50
C HIS A 545 -29.79 11.31 -4.41
N PRO A 546 -29.40 10.09 -4.82
CA PRO A 546 -30.25 8.90 -4.71
C PRO A 546 -30.46 8.45 -3.25
N THR A 547 -29.58 8.86 -2.34
CA THR A 547 -29.76 8.68 -0.89
C THR A 547 -30.14 10.00 -0.24
N VAL A 548 -31.21 9.99 0.56
CA VAL A 548 -31.74 11.17 1.24
C VAL A 548 -31.84 10.88 2.73
N VAL A 549 -31.39 11.81 3.57
CA VAL A 549 -31.52 11.73 5.03
C VAL A 549 -32.50 12.80 5.48
N VAL A 550 -33.48 12.45 6.31
CA VAL A 550 -34.40 13.40 6.95
C VAL A 550 -34.06 13.48 8.43
N ASP A 551 -33.52 14.62 8.88
CA ASP A 551 -33.12 14.85 10.28
C ASP A 551 -33.74 16.18 10.79
N CYS A 552 -34.81 16.15 11.59
CA CYS A 552 -35.54 14.96 12.07
C CYS A 552 -37.06 15.12 12.02
N LEU A 553 -37.76 14.00 11.91
CA LEU A 553 -39.23 13.94 11.94
C LEU A 553 -39.81 14.47 13.25
N THR A 554 -39.05 14.36 14.34
CA THR A 554 -39.39 14.95 15.65
C THR A 554 -39.73 16.43 15.53
N LEU A 555 -38.83 17.22 14.89
CA LEU A 555 -39.04 18.66 14.73
C LEU A 555 -40.07 18.94 13.65
N TRP A 556 -40.12 18.13 12.60
CA TRP A 556 -41.12 18.26 11.56
C TRP A 556 -42.56 18.16 12.10
N VAL A 557 -42.87 17.15 12.91
CA VAL A 557 -44.19 17.00 13.54
C VAL A 557 -44.51 18.20 14.44
N SER A 558 -43.51 18.74 15.15
CA SER A 558 -43.68 19.98 15.93
C SER A 558 -44.03 21.16 15.03
N ASN A 559 -43.30 21.35 13.93
CA ASN A 559 -43.51 22.45 12.99
C ASN A 559 -44.90 22.36 12.34
N LEU A 560 -45.34 21.17 11.93
CA LEU A 560 -46.67 20.96 11.35
C LEU A 560 -47.79 21.36 12.31
N LEU A 561 -47.67 20.95 13.59
CA LEU A 561 -48.68 21.28 14.61
C LEU A 561 -48.79 22.78 14.86
N GLU A 562 -47.66 23.48 14.91
CA GLU A 562 -47.65 24.93 15.08
C GLU A 562 -48.26 25.68 13.89
N HIS A 563 -48.11 25.13 12.69
CA HIS A 563 -48.70 25.68 11.47
C HIS A 563 -50.14 25.19 11.20
N GLY A 564 -50.73 24.43 12.15
CA GLY A 564 -52.11 23.94 12.04
C GLY A 564 -52.31 22.86 10.98
N LEU A 565 -51.24 22.21 10.51
CA LEU A 565 -51.28 21.09 9.57
C LEU A 565 -51.45 19.78 10.33
N ASP A 566 -52.09 18.79 9.70
CA ASP A 566 -52.27 17.45 10.27
C ASP A 566 -51.02 16.59 10.03
N PRO A 567 -50.23 16.22 11.07
CA PRO A 567 -49.04 15.40 10.90
C PRO A 567 -49.31 14.02 10.31
N LEU A 568 -50.51 13.48 10.50
CA LEU A 568 -50.88 12.16 10.01
C LEU A 568 -51.10 12.21 8.49
N GLU A 569 -51.80 13.22 7.99
CA GLU A 569 -52.00 13.42 6.55
C GLU A 569 -50.68 13.72 5.83
N GLU A 570 -49.82 14.55 6.43
CA GLU A 570 -48.51 14.87 5.87
C GLU A 570 -47.54 13.67 5.89
N ALA A 571 -47.61 12.81 6.92
CA ALA A 571 -46.84 11.56 6.94
C ALA A 571 -47.24 10.63 5.77
N GLU A 572 -48.54 10.53 5.47
CA GLU A 572 -49.04 9.76 4.32
C GLU A 572 -48.57 10.35 2.98
N ARG A 573 -48.56 11.68 2.85
CA ARG A 573 -48.01 12.35 1.66
C ARG A 573 -46.52 12.08 1.50
N PHE A 574 -45.77 12.14 2.60
CA PHE A 574 -44.34 11.83 2.62
C PHE A 574 -44.06 10.37 2.23
N LEU A 575 -44.81 9.40 2.78
CA LEU A 575 -44.65 7.98 2.44
C LEU A 575 -44.91 7.70 0.95
N ARG A 576 -45.97 8.28 0.37
CA ARG A 576 -46.22 8.19 -1.08
C ARG A 576 -45.08 8.79 -1.90
N ALA A 577 -44.50 9.90 -1.44
CA ALA A 577 -43.35 10.51 -2.09
C ALA A 577 -42.11 9.62 -2.01
N VAL A 578 -41.87 8.93 -0.88
CA VAL A 578 -40.78 7.96 -0.74
C VAL A 578 -40.94 6.82 -1.74
N GLU A 579 -42.12 6.20 -1.80
CA GLU A 579 -42.43 5.10 -2.72
C GLU A 579 -42.25 5.51 -4.18
N GLY A 580 -42.73 6.69 -4.57
CA GLY A 580 -42.61 7.22 -5.94
C GLY A 580 -41.23 7.79 -6.31
N SER A 581 -40.33 8.00 -5.33
CA SER A 581 -39.07 8.70 -5.58
C SER A 581 -37.98 7.86 -6.24
N GLY A 582 -38.02 6.53 -6.07
CA GLY A 582 -36.91 5.64 -6.43
C GLY A 582 -35.61 5.95 -5.67
N LYS A 583 -35.70 6.62 -4.51
CA LYS A 583 -34.56 6.99 -3.66
C LYS A 583 -34.53 6.12 -2.41
N ARG A 584 -33.34 5.98 -1.81
CA ARG A 584 -33.18 5.45 -0.47
C ARG A 584 -33.35 6.59 0.53
N VAL A 585 -34.36 6.50 1.39
CA VAL A 585 -34.68 7.54 2.37
C VAL A 585 -34.40 7.04 3.78
N ILE A 586 -33.54 7.73 4.51
CA ILE A 586 -33.17 7.44 5.89
C ILE A 586 -33.82 8.51 6.79
N ALA A 587 -34.89 8.15 7.50
CA ALA A 587 -35.62 9.06 8.36
C ALA A 587 -35.19 8.91 9.82
N VAL A 588 -34.89 10.03 10.49
CA VAL A 588 -34.51 10.08 11.91
C VAL A 588 -35.66 10.61 12.74
N SER A 589 -36.06 9.88 13.78
CA SER A 589 -37.09 10.30 14.71
C SER A 589 -36.76 9.95 16.16
N ASN A 590 -37.25 10.76 17.10
CA ASN A 590 -37.18 10.45 18.52
C ASN A 590 -38.35 9.56 18.93
N GLU A 591 -38.06 8.59 19.80
CA GLU A 591 -39.11 7.81 20.46
C GLU A 591 -39.43 8.43 21.83
N VAL A 592 -40.40 9.36 21.83
CA VAL A 592 -40.74 10.19 22.99
C VAL A 592 -41.74 9.52 23.94
N GLY A 593 -42.38 8.42 23.52
CA GLY A 593 -43.36 7.68 24.32
C GLY A 593 -42.76 6.88 25.50
N LEU A 594 -41.43 6.79 25.58
CA LEU A 594 -40.72 6.00 26.60
C LEU A 594 -40.52 6.73 27.95
N GLY A 595 -41.01 7.98 28.06
CA GLY A 595 -40.82 8.84 29.23
C GLY A 595 -42.10 9.14 30.02
N ILE A 596 -42.03 10.15 30.90
CA ILE A 596 -43.16 10.59 31.73
C ILE A 596 -44.22 11.28 30.86
N VAL A 597 -45.50 11.05 31.15
CA VAL A 597 -46.63 11.71 30.49
C VAL A 597 -46.55 13.24 30.69
N PRO A 598 -46.52 14.06 29.62
CA PRO A 598 -46.44 15.50 29.76
C PRO A 598 -47.64 16.12 30.51
N ALA A 599 -47.39 17.14 31.33
CA ALA A 599 -48.43 17.87 32.06
C ALA A 599 -49.28 18.79 31.17
N ASN A 600 -48.71 19.30 30.07
CA ASN A 600 -49.39 20.20 29.13
C ASN A 600 -50.21 19.42 28.08
N PRO A 601 -51.50 19.76 27.83
CA PRO A 601 -52.30 19.17 26.76
C PRO A 601 -51.64 19.18 25.38
N LEU A 602 -50.97 20.28 25.00
CA LEU A 602 -50.29 20.37 23.69
C LEU A 602 -49.14 19.38 23.58
N ALA A 603 -48.36 19.22 24.65
CA ALA A 603 -47.24 18.29 24.69
C ALA A 603 -47.71 16.82 24.68
N ARG A 604 -48.87 16.50 25.29
CA ARG A 604 -49.50 15.18 25.15
C ARG A 604 -49.93 14.92 23.72
N ARG A 605 -50.62 15.87 23.10
CA ARG A 605 -51.03 15.78 21.69
C ARG A 605 -49.84 15.58 20.75
N TYR A 606 -48.76 16.34 20.93
CA TYR A 606 -47.53 16.17 20.16
C TYR A 606 -46.90 14.78 20.35
N ARG A 607 -46.78 14.31 21.60
CA ARG A 607 -46.25 12.98 21.90
C ARG A 607 -47.05 11.88 21.22
N ASP A 608 -48.37 11.95 21.31
CA ASP A 608 -49.27 10.93 20.76
C ASP A 608 -49.19 10.92 19.22
N LEU A 609 -49.23 12.11 18.59
CA LEU A 609 -49.10 12.23 17.13
C LEU A 609 -47.73 11.81 16.61
N LEU A 610 -46.63 12.15 17.28
CA LEU A 610 -45.29 11.68 16.88
C LEU A 610 -45.18 10.16 16.98
N GLY A 611 -45.78 9.56 18.01
CA GLY A 611 -45.87 8.10 18.15
C GLY A 611 -46.65 7.45 17.00
N GLU A 612 -47.79 8.02 16.63
CA GLU A 612 -48.58 7.55 15.48
C GLU A 612 -47.83 7.70 14.15
N VAL A 613 -47.15 8.84 13.93
CA VAL A 613 -46.31 9.06 12.75
C VAL A 613 -45.18 8.03 12.69
N ASN A 614 -44.46 7.82 13.79
CA ASN A 614 -43.41 6.80 13.87
C ASN A 614 -43.96 5.40 13.53
N ALA A 615 -45.12 5.03 14.08
CA ALA A 615 -45.76 3.74 13.82
C ALA A 615 -46.08 3.54 12.33
N ARG A 616 -46.64 4.56 11.65
CA ARG A 616 -46.90 4.47 10.19
C ARG A 616 -45.62 4.30 9.38
N LEU A 617 -44.55 5.01 9.75
CA LEU A 617 -43.27 4.87 9.07
C LEU A 617 -42.61 3.50 9.33
N VAL A 618 -42.79 2.90 10.50
CA VAL A 618 -42.32 1.54 10.80
C VAL A 618 -42.97 0.52 9.87
N GLU A 619 -44.28 0.65 9.62
CA GLU A 619 -45.00 -0.25 8.71
C GLU A 619 -44.47 -0.16 7.28
N ALA A 620 -44.23 1.07 6.78
CA ALA A 620 -43.71 1.32 5.44
C ALA A 620 -42.19 1.09 5.29
N ALA A 621 -41.43 1.09 6.38
CA ALA A 621 -39.97 0.95 6.33
C ALA A 621 -39.53 -0.49 6.04
N GLU A 622 -38.50 -0.63 5.21
CA GLU A 622 -37.84 -1.90 4.92
C GLU A 622 -36.91 -2.31 6.06
N ALA A 623 -36.32 -1.32 6.73
CA ALA A 623 -35.48 -1.52 7.90
C ALA A 623 -35.76 -0.47 8.97
N VAL A 624 -35.78 -0.92 10.23
CA VAL A 624 -36.01 -0.06 11.39
C VAL A 624 -34.94 -0.37 12.44
N TYR A 625 -34.24 0.66 12.90
CA TYR A 625 -33.25 0.54 13.96
C TYR A 625 -33.61 1.40 15.16
N PHE A 626 -33.54 0.82 16.35
CA PHE A 626 -33.67 1.52 17.63
C PHE A 626 -32.30 1.76 18.25
N LEU A 627 -31.98 3.03 18.50
CA LEU A 627 -30.67 3.44 18.99
C LEU A 627 -30.70 3.78 20.47
N VAL A 628 -29.88 3.05 21.23
CA VAL A 628 -29.71 3.18 22.68
C VAL A 628 -28.23 3.21 23.02
N ALA A 629 -27.79 4.23 23.77
CA ALA A 629 -26.40 4.41 24.18
C ALA A 629 -25.36 4.30 23.03
N GLY A 630 -25.70 4.79 21.83
CA GLY A 630 -24.83 4.73 20.65
C GLY A 630 -24.89 3.40 19.89
N ARG A 631 -25.58 2.38 20.39
CA ARG A 631 -25.76 1.07 19.75
C ARG A 631 -27.07 1.02 18.97
N ALA A 632 -27.04 0.43 17.79
CA ALA A 632 -28.23 0.17 16.99
C ALA A 632 -28.76 -1.26 17.23
N LEU A 633 -30.04 -1.38 17.54
CA LEU A 633 -30.79 -2.62 17.63
C LEU A 633 -31.73 -2.71 16.43
N SER A 634 -31.73 -3.81 15.68
CA SER A 634 -32.68 -4.00 14.59
C SER A 634 -34.07 -4.32 15.16
N LEU A 635 -35.08 -3.53 14.79
CA LEU A 635 -36.50 -3.81 15.04
C LEU A 635 -37.17 -4.47 13.83
N LYS A 636 -36.68 -4.18 12.62
CA LYS A 636 -37.15 -4.73 11.34
C LYS A 636 -35.98 -4.72 10.34
N GLY A 637 -35.78 -5.80 9.60
CA GLY A 637 -34.66 -5.95 8.64
C GLY A 637 -33.37 -6.54 9.23
N PRO A 638 -32.30 -6.70 8.42
CA PRO A 638 -31.06 -7.36 8.83
C PRO A 638 -30.32 -6.57 9.92
N ASN A 639 -29.66 -7.31 10.83
CA ASN A 639 -28.79 -6.71 11.84
C ASN A 639 -27.67 -5.90 11.16
N PRO A 640 -27.35 -4.69 11.65
CA PRO A 640 -26.27 -3.91 11.06
C PRO A 640 -24.94 -4.67 11.25
N ALA A 641 -24.11 -4.71 10.21
CA ALA A 641 -22.82 -5.39 10.25
C ALA A 641 -21.97 -4.88 11.44
N PRO A 642 -21.17 -5.76 12.10
CA PRO A 642 -20.31 -5.35 13.20
C PRO A 642 -19.34 -4.25 12.72
N GLY A 643 -19.50 -3.03 13.26
CA GLY A 643 -18.76 -1.84 12.84
C GLY A 643 -19.62 -0.59 12.56
N VAL A 644 -20.94 -0.76 12.42
CA VAL A 644 -21.87 0.38 12.24
C VAL A 644 -22.51 0.84 13.56
N GLY A 645 -22.32 0.12 14.67
CA GLY A 645 -22.90 0.46 15.98
C GLY A 645 -22.03 1.35 16.86
#